data_AF-C3ND84-F1
#
_entry.id   AF-C3ND84-F1
#
_cell.length_a   1.000
_cell.length_b   1.000
_cell.length_c   1.000
_cell.angle_alpha   90.00
_cell.angle_beta   90.00
_cell.angle_gamma   90.00
#
_symmetry.space_group_name_H-M   'P 1'
#
loop_
_entity.id
_entity.type
_entity.pdbx_description
1 polymer ?
#
loop_
_entity_poly.entity_id
_entity_poly.type
_entity_poly.pdbx_seq_one_letter_code
_entity_poly.pdbx_strand_id
1 'polypeptide(L)'
;MRLLKILLLAMLILPLFSFFTLSISLFDQIQLPPHYPFYISENATQGSGIDVIFYTSSPITFMIMTPSQFYQFNQTGSSQSIYSITTNSLSKFFPLSGQYYIVFYNNISNNPVTLNYYILTRPLPTGIADYGLKINNGVISPYIEKIKSVIGAVEINKLLAYNSTPPAGISQYSASIQLNVVLQVNTIGGSQQLWLQNVIQIYTNNDSYRFLDNIWNFTGKIPILSNSTVKGNGIVYVTNNGNDYYAYGTNFSTVLIPSLKYLLINTSYTSQGPMISFGYMNQSGSPIWYDNVTILIPNTLSAYILVDGYNFTAGGLAYDAELILGGGGNGEFTFFNESNVELAMIYQYLNGTLAPPKFLFPFGLDTEESADNLYSISYNGVYLVSSGYQVINNLNENVSQLRFNVVNYTKATDQNFPYIFTINVSGGVLPYKLNVTISNSSGNELSGYTYVLFPSVSTYYLFLSPLSPGNYTVKIKLTDFNGNSKSYEFSLTINPPLKVQILNVTNYIDLALPYFNFTSIISGGTKPYNITITISNDSGILSETYKIINYTSITYYAVNMKGYSIGKYTIQIEVEDYAGSINISKYNFTINPNPYISTLSYTSETDKGLREVIKAIGKGGSGSLIYYWYVNNSLVSSGIGDELYNFTPSNIGEYNITVMVKDVLGVSSAKSVIIKVNPDPVVELSVPKTTIDSGAEFPVNATVSLGTSPYYISWYINGSYVGNESIKELNLSSIGVYIITVTVRDSAGYIINMSKPVLIVPPPSLSVKEQTQGNFIQYNTSIALSASVNGGTDPYYLIFLNGKLVGNYSSTTQLQFKLQNGENNITLIAKDLWGKTAVKTLIVNSGYNYVGIGIIAGIILIMVIIVILVISKRK
;
A
#
# COMPACT_ATOMS: atom_id res chain seq x y z
N MET A 1 -0.95 75.32 71.92
CA MET A 1 0.46 75.27 72.41
C MET A 1 0.68 73.88 73.00
N ARG A 2 1.72 73.12 72.72
CA ARG A 2 2.93 73.26 71.90
C ARG A 2 3.55 71.84 72.03
N LEU A 3 3.77 71.15 70.92
CA LEU A 3 5.03 71.08 70.16
C LEU A 3 6.13 70.21 70.79
N LEU A 4 6.82 69.53 69.85
CA LEU A 4 8.22 69.07 69.87
C LEU A 4 8.48 67.69 70.53
N LYS A 5 9.10 66.70 69.89
CA LYS A 5 10.16 66.72 68.87
C LYS A 5 10.14 65.42 68.04
N ILE A 6 10.04 65.51 66.71
CA ILE A 6 10.72 64.58 65.78
C ILE A 6 11.23 65.44 64.62
N LEU A 7 12.51 65.80 64.68
CA LEU A 7 13.31 66.27 63.54
C LEU A 7 14.79 65.92 63.81
N LEU A 8 15.49 65.59 62.73
CA LEU A 8 16.91 65.21 62.58
C LEU A 8 17.27 63.75 62.91
N LEU A 9 17.47 62.95 61.85
CA LEU A 9 18.76 62.96 61.16
C LEU A 9 18.61 62.43 59.73
N ALA A 10 18.71 63.33 58.77
CA ALA A 10 19.02 63.02 57.38
C ALA A 10 20.54 63.20 57.17
N MET A 11 21.05 62.41 56.22
CA MET A 11 22.38 62.44 55.58
C MET A 11 23.44 61.46 56.11
N LEU A 12 23.78 60.55 55.17
CA LEU A 12 25.11 60.09 54.73
C LEU A 12 25.33 58.57 54.72
N ILE A 13 25.66 58.08 53.50
CA ILE A 13 26.31 56.83 53.10
C ILE A 13 25.37 55.69 52.66
N LEU A 14 24.99 55.71 51.36
CA LEU A 14 25.34 54.70 50.33
C LEU A 14 24.57 54.98 49.04
N PRO A 15 25.23 55.38 47.93
CA PRO A 15 24.66 55.25 46.60
C PRO A 15 25.06 53.87 46.08
N LEU A 16 24.21 52.85 46.22
CA LEU A 16 24.28 51.60 45.44
C LEU A 16 23.08 50.73 45.82
N PHE A 17 22.23 50.47 44.82
CA PHE A 17 21.03 49.61 44.82
C PHE A 17 19.78 50.13 45.55
N SER A 18 18.97 50.90 44.80
CA SER A 18 17.52 50.90 44.95
C SER A 18 16.86 51.41 43.66
N PHE A 19 16.78 50.56 42.64
CA PHE A 19 15.74 50.69 41.61
C PHE A 19 14.72 49.59 41.85
N PHE A 20 14.05 49.64 42.99
CA PHE A 20 12.75 48.98 43.16
C PHE A 20 11.73 50.10 43.08
N THR A 21 11.23 50.36 41.88
CA THR A 21 10.02 51.14 41.71
C THR A 21 8.86 50.24 42.11
N LEU A 22 8.50 50.25 43.39
CA LEU A 22 7.13 49.90 43.75
C LEU A 22 6.25 50.89 43.00
N SER A 23 5.47 50.40 42.04
CA SER A 23 4.34 51.14 41.51
C SER A 23 3.38 51.35 42.66
N ILE A 24 3.39 52.56 43.23
CA ILE A 24 2.51 52.91 44.34
C ILE A 24 1.13 53.17 43.73
N SER A 25 0.28 52.17 43.82
CA SER A 25 -1.16 52.29 43.61
C SER A 25 -1.79 52.79 44.92
N LEU A 26 -1.97 54.11 45.04
CA LEU A 26 -2.67 54.70 46.18
C LEU A 26 -4.17 54.73 45.89
N PHE A 27 -4.91 53.91 46.62
CA PHE A 27 -6.35 54.03 46.76
C PHE A 27 -6.68 54.63 48.13
N ASP A 28 -7.37 55.77 48.17
CA ASP A 28 -7.83 56.35 49.42
C ASP A 28 -9.11 57.19 49.24
N GLN A 29 -9.85 57.31 50.33
CA GLN A 29 -10.97 58.24 50.46
C GLN A 29 -10.63 59.28 51.53
N ILE A 30 -10.57 60.55 51.13
CA ILE A 30 -10.24 61.64 52.05
C ILE A 30 -11.35 62.69 52.09
N GLN A 31 -11.50 63.32 53.25
CA GLN A 31 -12.29 64.55 53.40
C GLN A 31 -11.36 65.74 53.19
N LEU A 32 -11.51 66.43 52.06
CA LEU A 32 -10.72 67.59 51.64
C LEU A 32 -11.34 68.88 52.18
N PRO A 33 -10.75 69.54 53.19
CA PRO A 33 -11.31 70.76 53.77
C PRO A 33 -11.34 71.93 52.77
N PRO A 34 -12.20 72.94 52.97
CA PRO A 34 -12.19 74.16 52.16
C PRO A 34 -10.82 74.84 52.15
N HIS A 35 -10.41 75.31 50.98
CA HIS A 35 -9.12 75.98 50.72
C HIS A 35 -7.87 75.18 51.10
N TYR A 36 -7.98 73.85 51.17
CA TYR A 36 -6.85 72.97 51.46
C TYR A 36 -6.40 72.21 50.20
N PRO A 37 -5.11 72.26 49.83
CA PRO A 37 -4.54 71.39 48.81
C PRO A 37 -4.04 70.08 49.44
N PHE A 38 -4.59 68.97 48.96
CA PHE A 38 -4.01 67.64 49.17
C PHE A 38 -3.11 67.30 47.98
N TYR A 39 -1.98 66.63 48.23
CA TYR A 39 -1.07 66.27 47.15
C TYR A 39 -0.38 64.94 47.39
N ILE A 40 0.04 64.33 46.29
CA ILE A 40 0.78 63.07 46.23
C ILE A 40 2.00 63.30 45.36
N SER A 41 3.17 62.80 45.79
CA SER A 41 4.41 62.85 44.99
C SER A 41 4.62 61.50 44.34
N GLU A 42 4.66 61.46 43.01
CA GLU A 42 4.87 60.25 42.23
C GLU A 42 6.09 60.39 41.33
N ASN A 43 6.77 59.27 41.07
CA ASN A 43 7.91 59.21 40.16
C ASN A 43 7.61 58.25 39.02
N ALA A 44 7.45 58.79 37.80
CA ALA A 44 7.24 57.99 36.60
C ALA A 44 8.58 57.67 35.93
N THR A 45 8.83 56.39 35.62
CA THR A 45 10.06 55.96 34.95
C THR A 45 10.16 56.45 33.49
N GLN A 46 11.33 56.27 32.87
CA GLN A 46 11.52 56.65 31.47
C GLN A 46 10.76 55.69 30.55
N GLY A 47 9.80 56.22 29.76
CA GLY A 47 8.91 55.41 28.92
C GLY A 47 7.52 55.12 29.52
N SER A 48 7.21 55.71 30.68
CA SER A 48 5.99 55.46 31.47
C SER A 48 5.04 56.67 31.53
N GLY A 49 4.07 56.61 32.44
CA GLY A 49 3.20 57.72 32.78
C GLY A 49 2.39 57.46 34.05
N ILE A 50 1.50 58.41 34.36
CA ILE A 50 0.66 58.40 35.56
C ILE A 50 -0.80 58.30 35.11
N ASP A 51 -1.48 57.25 35.53
CA ASP A 51 -2.93 57.13 35.42
C ASP A 51 -3.56 57.78 36.66
N VAL A 52 -4.45 58.75 36.43
CA VAL A 52 -5.18 59.45 37.50
C VAL A 52 -6.66 59.25 37.30
N ILE A 53 -7.31 58.63 38.28
CA ILE A 53 -8.74 58.48 38.35
C ILE A 53 -9.22 59.08 39.66
N PHE A 54 -10.17 60.00 39.64
CA PHE A 54 -10.77 60.50 40.87
C PHE A 54 -12.23 60.88 40.71
N TYR A 55 -12.94 60.88 41.83
CA TYR A 55 -14.31 61.34 41.98
C TYR A 55 -14.44 62.19 43.23
N THR A 56 -15.12 63.32 43.12
CA THR A 56 -15.39 64.22 44.25
C THR A 56 -16.86 64.54 44.41
N SER A 57 -17.30 64.76 45.66
CA SER A 57 -18.69 65.15 45.97
C SER A 57 -19.04 66.57 45.49
N SER A 58 -18.06 67.40 45.16
CA SER A 58 -18.21 68.74 44.58
C SER A 58 -16.97 69.08 43.74
N PRO A 59 -17.04 70.05 42.80
CA PRO A 59 -15.91 70.36 41.94
C PRO A 59 -14.68 70.79 42.75
N ILE A 60 -13.50 70.32 42.35
CA ILE A 60 -12.20 70.75 42.88
C ILE A 60 -11.28 71.16 41.72
N THR A 61 -10.21 71.89 42.01
CA THR A 61 -9.12 72.10 41.04
C THR A 61 -8.10 70.97 41.16
N PHE A 62 -7.97 70.18 40.10
CA PHE A 62 -6.95 69.14 39.97
C PHE A 62 -5.77 69.67 39.17
N MET A 63 -4.54 69.42 39.63
CA MET A 63 -3.31 69.88 38.99
C MET A 63 -2.22 68.81 38.98
N ILE A 64 -1.36 68.83 37.96
CA ILE A 64 -0.09 68.09 37.95
C ILE A 64 1.06 69.08 37.82
N MET A 65 2.06 68.97 38.69
CA MET A 65 3.16 69.92 38.82
C MET A 65 4.52 69.22 38.86
N THR A 66 5.55 69.80 38.25
CA THR A 66 6.94 69.46 38.55
C THR A 66 7.31 69.86 40.00
N PRO A 67 8.42 69.37 40.57
CA PRO A 67 8.86 69.78 41.91
C PRO A 67 9.04 71.29 42.05
N SER A 68 9.55 71.96 41.00
CA SER A 68 9.72 73.42 40.98
C SER A 68 8.39 74.17 41.00
N GLN A 69 7.41 73.72 40.21
CA GLN A 69 6.07 74.32 40.14
C GLN A 69 5.29 74.11 41.44
N PHE A 70 5.41 72.92 42.05
CA PHE A 70 4.78 72.60 43.32
C PHE A 70 5.37 73.42 44.47
N TYR A 71 6.70 73.59 44.50
CA TYR A 71 7.35 74.46 45.48
C TYR A 71 6.80 75.90 45.42
N GLN A 72 6.66 76.46 44.22
CA GLN A 72 6.05 77.79 44.02
C GLN A 72 4.59 77.85 44.46
N PHE A 73 3.80 76.82 44.11
CA PHE A 73 2.39 76.71 44.51
C PHE A 73 2.24 76.67 46.03
N ASN A 74 3.06 75.88 46.72
CA ASN A 74 3.00 75.74 48.17
C ASN A 74 3.36 77.04 48.92
N GLN A 75 4.20 77.90 48.32
CA GLN A 75 4.60 79.18 48.90
C GLN A 75 3.58 80.30 48.66
N THR A 76 2.88 80.28 47.52
CA THR A 76 2.10 81.44 47.04
C THR A 76 0.61 81.17 46.87
N GLY A 77 0.19 79.90 46.87
CA GLY A 77 -1.17 79.47 46.51
C GLY A 77 -1.48 79.53 45.01
N SER A 78 -0.49 79.88 44.16
CA SER A 78 -0.67 80.01 42.71
C SER A 78 0.59 79.60 41.94
N SER A 79 0.45 78.77 40.92
CA SER A 79 1.57 78.34 40.07
C SER A 79 1.07 77.89 38.71
N GLN A 80 1.92 77.99 37.68
CA GLN A 80 1.66 77.37 36.39
C GLN A 80 1.90 75.86 36.53
N SER A 81 0.83 75.07 36.47
CA SER A 81 0.91 73.61 36.46
C SER A 81 1.05 73.08 35.03
N ILE A 82 1.55 71.85 34.90
CA ILE A 82 1.62 71.12 33.63
C ILE A 82 0.21 70.83 33.10
N TYR A 83 -0.68 70.51 34.03
CA TYR A 83 -2.09 70.29 33.76
C TYR A 83 -2.92 70.90 34.89
N SER A 84 -4.06 71.49 34.55
CA SER A 84 -5.04 72.00 35.51
C SER A 84 -6.44 71.85 34.94
N ILE A 85 -7.38 71.39 35.77
CA ILE A 85 -8.80 71.34 35.43
C ILE A 85 -9.65 71.50 36.70
N THR A 86 -10.80 72.17 36.58
CA THR A 86 -11.83 72.17 37.62
C THR A 86 -12.93 71.20 37.24
N THR A 87 -13.12 70.14 38.02
CA THR A 87 -14.06 69.05 37.72
C THR A 87 -14.45 68.29 38.98
N ASN A 88 -15.53 67.51 38.90
CA ASN A 88 -15.93 66.56 39.95
C ASN A 88 -15.35 65.16 39.73
N SER A 89 -14.79 64.90 38.56
CA SER A 89 -14.14 63.64 38.25
C SER A 89 -13.14 63.78 37.13
N LEU A 90 -12.15 62.90 37.14
CA LEU A 90 -11.19 62.73 36.06
C LEU A 90 -10.89 61.24 35.93
N SER A 91 -10.73 60.77 34.70
CA SER A 91 -10.02 59.53 34.40
C SER A 91 -9.09 59.86 33.24
N LYS A 92 -7.79 59.96 33.50
CA LYS A 92 -6.81 60.38 32.49
C LYS A 92 -5.40 59.84 32.75
N PHE A 93 -4.78 59.34 31.67
CA PHE A 93 -3.36 59.01 31.59
C PHE A 93 -2.54 60.24 31.24
N PHE A 94 -1.42 60.41 31.92
CA PHE A 94 -0.46 61.47 31.70
C PHE A 94 0.88 60.86 31.30
N PRO A 95 1.30 60.96 30.02
CA PRO A 95 2.58 60.43 29.54
C PRO A 95 3.74 61.30 30.02
N LEU A 96 4.09 61.14 31.29
CA LEU A 96 5.06 61.94 32.02
C LEU A 96 6.23 61.06 32.45
N SER A 97 7.43 61.64 32.49
CA SER A 97 8.63 60.97 33.00
C SER A 97 9.37 61.89 33.97
N GLY A 98 9.79 61.33 35.11
CA GLY A 98 10.35 62.05 36.25
C GLY A 98 9.38 62.19 37.42
N GLN A 99 9.77 63.01 38.39
CA GLN A 99 9.00 63.25 39.60
C GLN A 99 7.93 64.33 39.39
N TYR A 100 6.70 64.07 39.83
CA TYR A 100 5.56 64.99 39.74
C TYR A 100 4.73 65.00 41.03
N TYR A 101 4.08 66.14 41.26
CA TYR A 101 3.12 66.33 42.33
C TYR A 101 1.71 66.39 41.74
N ILE A 102 0.86 65.49 42.20
CA ILE A 102 -0.55 65.37 41.82
C ILE A 102 -1.34 66.08 42.93
N VAL A 103 -1.99 67.19 42.60
CA VAL A 103 -2.59 68.10 43.57
C VAL A 103 -4.09 68.14 43.39
N PHE A 104 -4.82 67.91 44.47
CA PHE A 104 -6.26 68.04 44.60
C PHE A 104 -6.56 69.24 45.50
N TYR A 105 -7.08 70.32 44.93
CA TYR A 105 -7.30 71.57 45.65
C TYR A 105 -8.79 71.90 45.76
N ASN A 106 -9.32 71.87 46.98
CA ASN A 106 -10.68 72.30 47.26
C ASN A 106 -10.77 73.83 47.36
N ASN A 107 -10.62 74.52 46.24
CA ASN A 107 -10.72 75.99 46.16
C ASN A 107 -12.07 76.49 45.62
N ILE A 108 -12.98 75.57 45.28
CA ILE A 108 -14.28 75.89 44.70
C ILE A 108 -15.39 75.79 45.74
N SER A 109 -15.36 74.75 46.59
CA SER A 109 -16.37 74.52 47.63
C SER A 109 -15.94 75.12 48.97
N ASN A 110 -16.86 75.82 49.62
CA ASN A 110 -16.71 76.30 50.99
C ASN A 110 -17.03 75.21 52.04
N ASN A 111 -17.42 74.01 51.60
CA ASN A 111 -17.65 72.83 52.44
C ASN A 111 -16.58 71.76 52.17
N PRO A 112 -16.31 70.85 53.13
CA PRO A 112 -15.48 69.68 52.90
C PRO A 112 -15.97 68.86 51.69
N VAL A 113 -15.04 68.40 50.88
CA VAL A 113 -15.30 67.59 49.69
C VAL A 113 -14.78 66.18 49.93
N THR A 114 -15.62 65.17 49.74
CA THR A 114 -15.17 63.78 49.71
C THR A 114 -14.42 63.55 48.41
N LEU A 115 -13.14 63.19 48.46
CA LEU A 115 -12.34 62.77 47.32
C LEU A 115 -12.07 61.27 47.42
N ASN A 116 -12.46 60.55 46.38
CA ASN A 116 -11.97 59.20 46.12
C ASN A 116 -10.99 59.28 44.96
N TYR A 117 -9.79 58.72 45.10
CA TYR A 117 -8.79 58.77 44.04
C TYR A 117 -8.03 57.44 43.89
N TYR A 118 -7.54 57.23 42.68
CA TYR A 118 -6.65 56.15 42.27
C TYR A 118 -5.53 56.80 41.46
N ILE A 119 -4.31 56.70 41.98
CA ILE A 119 -3.11 57.06 41.25
C ILE A 119 -2.36 55.78 40.95
N LEU A 120 -2.05 55.54 39.68
CA LEU A 120 -1.26 54.39 39.26
C LEU A 120 -0.06 54.89 38.45
N THR A 121 1.12 54.40 38.81
CA THR A 121 2.39 54.73 38.16
C THR A 121 2.96 53.51 37.48
N ARG A 122 3.27 53.62 36.18
CA ARG A 122 3.88 52.53 35.41
C ARG A 122 5.38 52.40 35.72
N PRO A 123 5.95 51.17 35.72
CA PRO A 123 5.38 49.90 35.26
C PRO A 123 4.33 49.29 36.20
N LEU A 124 3.29 48.61 35.66
CA LEU A 124 2.20 48.02 36.47
C LEU A 124 1.86 46.58 36.00
N PRO A 125 1.53 45.65 36.90
CA PRO A 125 0.86 44.40 36.52
C PRO A 125 -0.46 44.75 35.83
N THR A 126 -0.64 44.28 34.59
CA THR A 126 -1.78 44.73 33.75
C THR A 126 -2.63 43.55 33.34
N GLY A 127 -3.94 43.62 33.57
CA GLY A 127 -4.86 42.52 33.26
C GLY A 127 -6.25 42.80 33.78
N ILE A 128 -6.80 41.87 34.57
CA ILE A 128 -8.07 42.02 35.26
C ILE A 128 -7.95 41.61 36.73
N ALA A 129 -8.51 42.38 37.65
CA ALA A 129 -8.47 42.09 39.08
C ALA A 129 -9.78 42.45 39.78
N ASP A 130 -10.14 41.67 40.79
CA ASP A 130 -11.30 41.89 41.65
C ASP A 130 -10.82 42.15 43.08
N TYR A 131 -10.93 43.41 43.52
CA TYR A 131 -10.55 43.85 44.87
C TYR A 131 -11.70 43.79 45.88
N GLY A 132 -12.86 43.23 45.50
CA GLY A 132 -14.06 43.33 46.33
C GLY A 132 -14.61 44.75 46.39
N LEU A 133 -14.32 45.59 45.39
CA LEU A 133 -14.75 46.98 45.31
C LEU A 133 -15.62 47.18 44.08
N LYS A 134 -16.74 47.90 44.24
CA LYS A 134 -17.62 48.29 43.14
C LYS A 134 -17.68 49.80 43.02
N ILE A 135 -17.56 50.32 41.80
CA ILE A 135 -17.73 51.76 41.53
C ILE A 135 -19.05 51.98 40.78
N ASN A 136 -19.95 52.77 41.36
CA ASN A 136 -21.20 53.20 40.73
C ASN A 136 -21.28 54.73 40.75
N ASN A 137 -21.23 55.37 39.59
CA ASN A 137 -21.29 56.84 39.47
C ASN A 137 -20.29 57.57 40.41
N GLY A 138 -19.08 57.02 40.56
CA GLY A 138 -18.04 57.57 41.44
C GLY A 138 -18.19 57.27 42.94
N VAL A 139 -19.24 56.55 43.34
CA VAL A 139 -19.40 56.02 44.70
C VAL A 139 -18.80 54.63 44.76
N ILE A 140 -17.92 54.42 45.73
CA ILE A 140 -17.23 53.16 45.96
C ILE A 140 -17.99 52.38 47.03
N SER A 141 -18.26 51.11 46.77
CA SER A 141 -18.93 50.21 47.69
C SER A 141 -18.16 48.89 47.77
N PRO A 142 -17.61 48.55 48.94
CA PRO A 142 -16.97 47.25 49.13
C PRO A 142 -17.98 46.10 49.18
N TYR A 143 -17.51 44.89 48.87
CA TYR A 143 -18.20 43.62 48.97
C TYR A 143 -17.23 42.49 49.30
N ILE A 144 -17.78 41.32 49.63
CA ILE A 144 -17.02 40.12 50.00
C ILE A 144 -17.48 38.94 49.14
N GLU A 145 -16.54 38.12 48.67
CA GLU A 145 -16.79 36.87 47.96
C GLU A 145 -16.01 35.71 48.62
N LYS A 146 -16.69 34.58 48.83
CA LYS A 146 -16.06 33.34 49.32
C LYS A 146 -16.09 32.29 48.22
N ILE A 147 -14.91 31.97 47.70
CA ILE A 147 -14.74 31.25 46.45
C ILE A 147 -14.04 29.91 46.74
N LYS A 148 -14.48 28.85 46.06
CA LYS A 148 -13.86 27.53 46.15
C LYS A 148 -12.68 27.41 45.18
N SER A 149 -12.93 27.85 43.94
CA SER A 149 -12.01 27.69 42.82
C SER A 149 -12.11 28.88 41.88
N VAL A 150 -10.99 29.26 41.29
CA VAL A 150 -10.90 30.31 40.27
C VAL A 150 -10.33 29.72 38.98
N ILE A 151 -10.96 30.08 37.87
CA ILE A 151 -10.56 29.68 36.52
C ILE A 151 -10.19 30.95 35.75
N GLY A 152 -8.91 31.07 35.38
CA GLY A 152 -8.42 32.08 34.45
C GLY A 152 -8.31 31.50 33.05
N ALA A 153 -9.08 32.01 32.09
CA ALA A 153 -8.97 31.66 30.69
C ALA A 153 -8.14 32.72 29.95
N VAL A 154 -7.24 32.26 29.09
CA VAL A 154 -6.22 33.08 28.45
C VAL A 154 -6.10 32.68 26.99
N GLU A 155 -6.54 33.53 26.07
CA GLU A 155 -6.33 33.34 24.62
C GLU A 155 -5.18 34.24 24.15
N ILE A 156 -4.06 33.61 23.82
CA ILE A 156 -2.85 34.26 23.33
C ILE A 156 -2.91 34.30 21.81
N ASN A 157 -3.29 35.45 21.24
CA ASN A 157 -3.30 35.65 19.78
C ASN A 157 -1.97 36.19 19.26
N LYS A 158 -1.30 37.05 20.04
CA LYS A 158 0.05 37.57 19.80
C LYS A 158 0.70 37.98 21.11
N LEU A 159 1.98 37.66 21.30
CA LEU A 159 2.73 38.09 22.47
C LEU A 159 4.22 38.16 22.15
N LEU A 160 4.83 39.33 22.30
CA LEU A 160 6.26 39.53 22.14
C LEU A 160 6.75 40.50 23.22
N ALA A 161 7.50 39.98 24.18
CA ALA A 161 8.09 40.76 25.26
C ALA A 161 9.60 40.93 25.05
N TYR A 162 10.14 42.08 25.43
CA TYR A 162 11.57 42.35 25.40
C TYR A 162 11.98 43.31 26.51
N ASN A 163 12.93 42.88 27.34
CA ASN A 163 13.66 43.71 28.28
C ASN A 163 15.16 43.64 27.96
N SER A 164 15.80 44.78 27.67
CA SER A 164 17.24 44.82 27.38
C SER A 164 18.11 44.55 28.61
N THR A 165 17.58 44.79 29.81
CA THR A 165 18.29 44.69 31.10
C THR A 165 17.43 43.97 32.14
N PRO A 166 17.07 42.69 31.91
CA PRO A 166 16.24 41.93 32.83
C PRO A 166 17.02 41.64 34.13
N PRO A 167 16.33 41.33 35.25
CA PRO A 167 16.98 40.83 36.45
C PRO A 167 17.86 39.60 36.18
N ALA A 168 18.88 39.39 37.01
CA ALA A 168 19.79 38.27 36.86
C ALA A 168 19.03 36.92 36.87
N GLY A 169 19.29 36.07 35.87
CA GLY A 169 18.64 34.78 35.71
C GLY A 169 17.31 34.80 34.95
N ILE A 170 16.82 36.00 34.57
CA ILE A 170 15.61 36.15 33.76
C ILE A 170 15.99 36.40 32.30
N SER A 171 15.25 35.78 31.38
CA SER A 171 15.46 35.94 29.93
C SER A 171 14.97 37.31 29.47
N GLN A 172 15.69 37.95 28.55
CA GLN A 172 15.27 39.20 27.91
C GLN A 172 13.90 39.10 27.22
N TYR A 173 13.47 37.89 26.83
CA TYR A 173 12.20 37.66 26.13
C TYR A 173 11.13 37.02 27.02
N SER A 174 11.34 37.05 28.35
CA SER A 174 10.42 36.44 29.30
C SER A 174 9.19 37.31 29.52
N ALA A 175 8.04 36.65 29.57
CA ALA A 175 6.78 37.21 30.02
C ALA A 175 6.07 36.20 30.94
N SER A 176 5.12 36.69 31.72
CA SER A 176 4.23 35.84 32.50
C SER A 176 2.77 36.25 32.37
N ILE A 177 1.90 35.25 32.52
CA ILE A 177 0.46 35.42 32.71
C ILE A 177 0.13 34.74 34.03
N GLN A 178 -0.32 35.49 35.03
CA GLN A 178 -0.40 35.03 36.41
C GLN A 178 -1.84 35.11 36.90
N LEU A 179 -2.37 33.99 37.39
CA LEU A 179 -3.61 33.94 38.16
C LEU A 179 -3.23 33.92 39.64
N ASN A 180 -3.50 35.01 40.35
CA ASN A 180 -3.17 35.17 41.75
C ASN A 180 -4.43 35.35 42.58
N VAL A 181 -4.50 34.67 43.73
CA VAL A 181 -5.66 34.69 44.63
C VAL A 181 -5.23 34.56 46.08
N VAL A 182 -5.99 35.14 47.00
CA VAL A 182 -5.73 34.98 48.44
C VAL A 182 -6.60 33.88 49.05
N LEU A 183 -5.96 32.86 49.62
CA LEU A 183 -6.59 31.81 50.41
C LEU A 183 -6.66 32.21 51.88
N GLN A 184 -7.87 32.30 52.41
CA GLN A 184 -8.15 32.47 53.83
C GLN A 184 -8.29 31.10 54.51
N VAL A 185 -7.49 30.82 55.53
CA VAL A 185 -7.56 29.62 56.36
C VAL A 185 -7.94 30.02 57.78
N ASN A 186 -9.11 29.56 58.26
CA ASN A 186 -9.58 29.85 59.61
C ASN A 186 -9.34 28.64 60.52
N THR A 187 -8.70 28.85 61.66
CA THR A 187 -8.45 27.83 62.69
C THR A 187 -9.09 28.22 64.01
N ILE A 188 -9.06 27.31 65.00
CA ILE A 188 -9.49 27.62 66.37
C ILE A 188 -8.65 28.77 66.99
N GLY A 189 -7.39 28.90 66.60
CA GLY A 189 -6.44 29.86 67.17
C GLY A 189 -6.33 31.19 66.42
N GLY A 190 -7.08 31.39 65.33
CA GLY A 190 -7.01 32.56 64.48
C GLY A 190 -6.99 32.21 62.99
N SER A 191 -6.76 33.22 62.14
CA SER A 191 -6.70 33.07 60.69
C SER A 191 -5.28 33.15 60.12
N GLN A 192 -5.05 32.45 59.01
CA GLN A 192 -3.86 32.58 58.18
C GLN A 192 -4.26 32.91 56.74
N GLN A 193 -3.44 33.70 56.04
CA GLN A 193 -3.60 34.09 54.66
C GLN A 193 -2.44 33.55 53.83
N LEU A 194 -2.76 32.92 52.70
CA LEU A 194 -1.79 32.40 51.75
C LEU A 194 -2.08 32.97 50.37
N TRP A 195 -1.08 33.49 49.68
CA TRP A 195 -1.22 33.95 48.30
C TRP A 195 -0.85 32.83 47.35
N LEU A 196 -1.83 32.41 46.56
CA LEU A 196 -1.73 31.31 45.63
C LEU A 196 -1.59 31.88 44.24
N GLN A 197 -0.58 31.42 43.52
CA GLN A 197 -0.26 31.90 42.19
C GLN A 197 -0.13 30.70 41.24
N ASN A 198 -0.80 30.77 40.09
CA ASN A 198 -0.67 29.81 38.99
C ASN A 198 -0.30 30.59 37.74
N VAL A 199 0.86 30.28 37.14
CA VAL A 199 1.51 31.14 36.16
C VAL A 199 1.78 30.37 34.87
N ILE A 200 1.54 31.02 33.74
CA ILE A 200 2.13 30.65 32.46
C ILE A 200 3.40 31.49 32.30
N GLN A 201 4.58 30.87 32.44
CA GLN A 201 5.85 31.52 32.09
C GLN A 201 6.13 31.25 30.62
N ILE A 202 6.42 32.31 29.85
CA ILE A 202 6.56 32.24 28.39
C ILE A 202 7.87 32.90 27.96
N TYR A 203 8.63 32.22 27.11
CA TYR A 203 9.71 32.81 26.32
C TYR A 203 9.19 33.14 24.93
N THR A 204 8.97 34.43 24.69
CA THR A 204 8.22 34.91 23.51
C THR A 204 9.01 34.87 22.21
N ASN A 205 10.33 34.65 22.25
CA ASN A 205 11.19 34.57 21.07
C ASN A 205 11.26 33.18 20.43
N ASN A 206 10.89 32.13 21.15
CA ASN A 206 10.97 30.75 20.67
C ASN A 206 9.70 29.93 20.97
N ASP A 207 8.61 30.62 21.29
CA ASP A 207 7.30 30.04 21.57
C ASP A 207 7.33 28.95 22.65
N SER A 208 8.20 29.09 23.65
CA SER A 208 8.30 28.11 24.74
C SER A 208 7.55 28.57 25.98
N TYR A 209 6.83 27.67 26.64
CA TYR A 209 6.12 27.98 27.87
C TYR A 209 6.14 26.83 28.89
N ARG A 210 5.90 27.14 30.16
CA ARG A 210 5.63 26.17 31.22
C ARG A 210 4.61 26.72 32.21
N PHE A 211 4.01 25.82 32.99
CA PHE A 211 3.21 26.21 34.14
C PHE A 211 4.07 26.23 35.40
N LEU A 212 3.85 27.22 36.25
CA LEU A 212 4.46 27.35 37.56
C LEU A 212 3.37 27.59 38.59
N ASP A 213 3.54 27.06 39.79
CA ASP A 213 2.76 27.48 40.94
C ASP A 213 3.65 28.02 42.06
N ASN A 214 3.08 28.94 42.81
CA ASN A 214 3.70 29.51 44.00
C ASN A 214 2.66 29.63 45.12
N ILE A 215 3.09 29.37 46.35
CA ILE A 215 2.31 29.67 47.56
C ILE A 215 3.18 30.51 48.49
N TRP A 216 2.75 31.76 48.72
CA TRP A 216 3.43 32.70 49.60
C TRP A 216 2.65 32.89 50.89
N ASN A 217 3.37 33.12 52.00
CA ASN A 217 2.72 33.47 53.27
C ASN A 217 2.31 34.96 53.31
N PHE A 218 1.00 35.22 53.36
CA PHE A 218 0.41 36.58 53.43
C PHE A 218 -0.13 36.94 54.83
N THR A 219 0.08 36.07 55.84
CA THR A 219 -0.42 36.28 57.21
C THR A 219 0.38 37.36 57.98
N GLY A 220 1.59 37.71 57.52
CA GLY A 220 2.54 38.59 58.22
C GLY A 220 3.76 37.83 58.77
N LYS A 221 4.50 38.40 59.75
CA LYS A 221 5.84 37.94 60.20
C LYS A 221 5.93 36.52 60.83
N ILE A 222 4.82 35.78 60.97
CA ILE A 222 4.73 34.38 61.46
C ILE A 222 3.46 33.78 60.80
N PRO A 223 3.41 32.53 60.26
CA PRO A 223 4.32 31.38 60.38
C PRO A 223 5.05 30.97 59.09
N ILE A 224 6.24 30.38 59.29
CA ILE A 224 7.19 29.90 58.27
C ILE A 224 6.60 28.72 57.49
N LEU A 225 6.52 28.84 56.16
CA LEU A 225 6.37 27.67 55.30
C LEU A 225 7.64 26.83 55.41
N SER A 226 7.53 25.51 55.48
CA SER A 226 8.69 24.62 55.52
C SER A 226 8.42 23.34 54.73
N ASN A 227 9.49 22.68 54.27
CA ASN A 227 9.36 21.36 53.63
C ASN A 227 8.78 20.28 54.57
N SER A 228 8.70 20.54 55.88
CA SER A 228 8.05 19.65 56.83
C SER A 228 6.54 19.88 56.96
N THR A 229 6.07 21.09 56.63
CA THR A 229 4.67 21.50 56.77
C THR A 229 3.94 21.57 55.43
N VAL A 230 4.63 21.74 54.32
CA VAL A 230 4.08 21.74 52.96
C VAL A 230 4.45 20.45 52.25
N LYS A 231 3.47 19.80 51.62
CA LYS A 231 3.69 18.62 50.76
C LYS A 231 3.05 18.85 49.40
N GLY A 232 3.84 18.73 48.35
CA GLY A 232 3.43 18.74 46.95
C GLY A 232 4.62 18.28 46.08
N ASN A 233 4.62 18.58 44.79
CA ASN A 233 5.70 18.19 43.86
C ASN A 233 6.94 19.10 43.92
N GLY A 234 6.80 20.29 44.47
CA GLY A 234 7.81 21.34 44.58
C GLY A 234 8.56 21.35 45.90
N ILE A 235 9.20 22.50 46.16
CA ILE A 235 9.98 22.73 47.36
C ILE A 235 9.65 24.08 47.98
N VAL A 236 9.86 24.18 49.29
CA VAL A 236 9.78 25.44 50.02
C VAL A 236 11.14 26.14 50.02
N TYR A 237 11.15 27.37 49.53
CA TYR A 237 12.25 28.32 49.60
C TYR A 237 12.11 29.17 50.85
N VAL A 238 13.06 29.00 51.77
CA VAL A 238 13.09 29.75 53.03
C VAL A 238 13.88 31.04 52.82
N THR A 239 13.28 32.16 53.23
CA THR A 239 13.81 33.51 53.06
C THR A 239 14.10 34.14 54.44
N ASN A 240 15.16 34.93 54.54
CA ASN A 240 15.57 35.53 55.83
C ASN A 240 14.61 36.63 56.33
N ASN A 241 13.64 37.04 55.51
CA ASN A 241 12.67 38.10 55.79
C ASN A 241 11.25 37.57 56.13
N GLY A 242 11.06 36.24 56.16
CA GLY A 242 9.77 35.61 56.50
C GLY A 242 8.77 35.51 55.33
N ASN A 243 9.21 35.80 54.10
CA ASN A 243 8.45 35.65 52.86
C ASN A 243 8.71 34.27 52.25
N ASP A 244 8.66 33.24 53.08
CA ASP A 244 8.87 31.86 52.62
C ASP A 244 7.79 31.51 51.60
N TYR A 245 8.19 30.78 50.57
CA TYR A 245 7.27 30.38 49.53
C TYR A 245 7.53 28.95 49.06
N TYR A 246 6.46 28.26 48.76
CA TYR A 246 6.50 27.01 48.02
C TYR A 246 6.49 27.32 46.53
N ALA A 247 7.25 26.58 45.72
CA ALA A 247 7.15 26.67 44.28
C ALA A 247 7.39 25.33 43.58
N TYR A 248 6.65 25.12 42.49
CA TYR A 248 6.85 24.02 41.57
C TYR A 248 6.71 24.51 40.12
N GLY A 249 7.35 23.81 39.18
CA GLY A 249 7.30 24.15 37.78
C GLY A 249 7.32 22.94 36.88
N THR A 250 6.48 22.95 35.85
CA THR A 250 6.46 21.89 34.84
C THR A 250 7.65 22.04 33.88
N ASN A 251 7.87 20.99 33.08
CA ASN A 251 8.78 21.10 31.94
C ASN A 251 8.25 22.09 30.90
N PHE A 252 9.17 22.70 30.16
CA PHE A 252 8.83 23.54 29.02
C PHE A 252 8.19 22.73 27.89
N SER A 253 7.22 23.35 27.24
CA SER A 253 6.51 22.89 26.05
C SER A 253 6.47 24.00 25.01
N THR A 254 6.14 23.68 23.77
CA THR A 254 5.93 24.69 22.72
C THR A 254 4.49 25.19 22.74
N VAL A 255 4.30 26.50 22.71
CA VAL A 255 3.01 27.16 22.55
C VAL A 255 2.74 27.33 21.06
N LEU A 256 1.54 26.97 20.61
CA LEU A 256 1.09 27.25 19.24
C LEU A 256 0.19 28.47 19.32
N ILE A 257 0.54 29.55 18.63
CA ILE A 257 -0.23 30.80 18.60
C ILE A 257 -1.09 30.83 17.31
N PRO A 258 -2.42 31.09 17.39
CA PRO A 258 -3.19 31.42 18.59
C PRO A 258 -3.38 30.22 19.53
N SER A 259 -3.38 30.48 20.85
CA SER A 259 -3.51 29.43 21.88
C SER A 259 -4.49 29.83 22.97
N LEU A 260 -5.50 28.99 23.21
CA LEU A 260 -6.32 29.07 24.41
C LEU A 260 -5.72 28.21 25.53
N LYS A 261 -5.47 28.82 26.69
CA LYS A 261 -4.92 28.20 27.90
C LYS A 261 -5.83 28.51 29.08
N TYR A 262 -5.69 27.68 30.12
CA TYR A 262 -6.42 27.82 31.36
C TYR A 262 -5.48 27.69 32.55
N LEU A 263 -5.67 28.56 33.53
CA LEU A 263 -5.07 28.49 34.86
C LEU A 263 -6.16 28.15 35.85
N LEU A 264 -5.97 27.07 36.62
CA LEU A 264 -6.94 26.55 37.57
C LEU A 264 -6.34 26.57 38.97
N ILE A 265 -7.05 27.17 39.93
CA ILE A 265 -6.73 27.07 41.35
C ILE A 265 -7.98 26.57 42.06
N ASN A 266 -7.94 25.36 42.62
CA ASN A 266 -9.06 24.76 43.36
C ASN A 266 -8.64 24.47 44.79
N THR A 267 -9.51 24.81 45.74
CA THR A 267 -9.20 24.70 47.17
C THR A 267 -10.20 23.82 47.90
N SER A 268 -9.71 23.12 48.91
CA SER A 268 -10.49 22.37 49.88
C SER A 268 -9.73 22.30 51.20
N TYR A 269 -10.28 21.65 52.22
CA TYR A 269 -9.59 21.53 53.50
C TYR A 269 -10.02 20.29 54.27
N THR A 270 -9.16 19.90 55.21
CA THR A 270 -9.47 18.97 56.30
C THR A 270 -9.17 19.63 57.63
N SER A 271 -9.41 18.95 58.75
CA SER A 271 -8.99 19.45 60.07
C SER A 271 -7.47 19.62 60.20
N GLN A 272 -6.68 19.01 59.31
CA GLN A 272 -5.21 19.12 59.30
C GLN A 272 -4.68 20.30 58.49
N GLY A 273 -5.53 20.96 57.70
CA GLY A 273 -5.12 22.11 56.88
C GLY A 273 -5.76 22.15 55.49
N PRO A 274 -5.41 23.18 54.69
CA PRO A 274 -5.89 23.33 53.32
C PRO A 274 -5.22 22.36 52.34
N MET A 275 -5.96 22.05 51.28
CA MET A 275 -5.50 21.33 50.10
C MET A 275 -5.75 22.22 48.88
N ILE A 276 -4.70 22.47 48.10
CA ILE A 276 -4.69 23.36 46.94
C ILE A 276 -4.29 22.53 45.71
N SER A 277 -5.10 22.56 44.68
CA SER A 277 -4.81 21.92 43.39
C SER A 277 -4.54 22.99 42.34
N PHE A 278 -3.36 22.94 41.74
CA PHE A 278 -2.96 23.78 40.62
C PHE A 278 -3.04 22.99 39.31
N GLY A 279 -3.67 23.59 38.30
CA GLY A 279 -3.93 22.89 37.06
C GLY A 279 -4.09 23.78 35.84
N TYR A 280 -4.23 23.11 34.70
CA TYR A 280 -4.62 23.68 33.40
C TYR A 280 -5.64 22.75 32.72
N MET A 281 -6.28 23.18 31.63
CA MET A 281 -7.15 22.27 30.85
C MET A 281 -6.40 21.66 29.67
N ASN A 282 -6.61 20.36 29.44
CA ASN A 282 -6.14 19.68 28.24
C ASN A 282 -6.99 20.04 27.01
N GLN A 283 -6.61 19.54 25.84
CA GLN A 283 -7.33 19.78 24.58
C GLN A 283 -8.78 19.27 24.59
N SER A 284 -9.11 18.29 25.45
CA SER A 284 -10.48 17.79 25.62
C SER A 284 -11.29 18.57 26.64
N GLY A 285 -10.78 19.70 27.15
CA GLY A 285 -11.45 20.55 28.15
C GLY A 285 -11.51 19.94 29.56
N SER A 286 -10.69 18.93 29.84
CA SER A 286 -10.59 18.30 31.16
C SER A 286 -9.41 18.87 31.96
N PRO A 287 -9.57 19.10 33.27
CA PRO A 287 -8.48 19.63 34.10
C PRO A 287 -7.36 18.59 34.26
N ILE A 288 -6.12 19.03 34.06
CA ILE A 288 -4.90 18.34 34.45
C ILE A 288 -4.35 19.08 35.67
N TRP A 289 -4.30 18.39 36.81
CA TRP A 289 -3.71 18.89 38.04
C TRP A 289 -2.23 18.52 38.07
N TYR A 290 -1.36 19.50 37.85
CA TYR A 290 0.08 19.26 37.81
C TYR A 290 0.74 19.35 39.19
N ASP A 291 0.06 19.97 40.15
CA ASP A 291 0.46 19.94 41.55
C ASP A 291 -0.75 19.91 42.49
N ASN A 292 -0.62 19.14 43.57
CA ASN A 292 -1.62 19.02 44.63
C ASN A 292 -0.92 19.23 45.97
N VAL A 293 -1.02 20.44 46.48
CA VAL A 293 -0.31 20.90 47.66
C VAL A 293 -1.19 20.77 48.89
N THR A 294 -0.65 20.18 49.95
CA THR A 294 -1.27 20.16 51.28
C THR A 294 -0.38 20.91 52.24
N ILE A 295 -0.99 21.75 53.08
CA ILE A 295 -0.26 22.56 54.07
C ILE A 295 -0.78 22.17 55.45
N LEU A 296 0.12 21.78 56.34
CA LEU A 296 -0.20 21.37 57.71
C LEU A 296 -0.50 22.61 58.56
N ILE A 297 -1.79 22.93 58.67
CA ILE A 297 -2.35 23.95 59.55
C ILE A 297 -3.39 23.26 60.44
N PRO A 298 -2.98 22.66 61.57
CA PRO A 298 -3.87 21.87 62.41
C PRO A 298 -5.04 22.69 62.96
N ASN A 299 -6.14 22.01 63.24
CA ASN A 299 -7.38 22.61 63.72
C ASN A 299 -8.00 23.61 62.73
N THR A 300 -7.81 23.37 61.43
CA THR A 300 -8.46 24.14 60.37
C THR A 300 -9.98 23.88 60.39
N LEU A 301 -10.75 24.96 60.49
CA LEU A 301 -12.21 24.98 60.52
C LEU A 301 -12.80 25.26 59.13
N SER A 302 -12.12 26.10 58.34
CA SER A 302 -12.48 26.38 56.94
C SER A 302 -11.28 26.90 56.15
N ALA A 303 -11.26 26.62 54.84
CA ALA A 303 -10.38 27.28 53.89
C ALA A 303 -11.14 27.62 52.61
N TYR A 304 -10.98 28.84 52.11
CA TYR A 304 -11.60 29.32 50.87
C TYR A 304 -10.82 30.51 50.33
N ILE A 305 -10.87 30.70 49.01
CA ILE A 305 -10.37 31.92 48.37
C ILE A 305 -11.27 33.09 48.79
N LEU A 306 -10.67 34.19 49.22
CA LEU A 306 -11.38 35.34 49.76
C LEU A 306 -11.03 36.59 48.95
N VAL A 307 -12.08 37.23 48.44
CA VAL A 307 -12.03 38.61 47.96
C VAL A 307 -12.78 39.48 48.95
N ASP A 308 -12.15 40.52 49.49
CA ASP A 308 -12.73 41.35 50.56
C ASP A 308 -12.30 42.82 50.41
N GLY A 309 -13.23 43.69 49.99
CA GLY A 309 -12.98 45.12 49.86
C GLY A 309 -13.10 45.91 51.16
N TYR A 310 -13.43 45.28 52.29
CA TYR A 310 -13.51 45.95 53.60
C TYR A 310 -12.22 45.86 54.39
N ASN A 311 -11.41 44.83 54.15
CA ASN A 311 -10.26 44.50 54.97
C ASN A 311 -9.03 44.19 54.11
N PHE A 312 -7.85 44.44 54.65
CA PHE A 312 -6.60 43.92 54.12
C PHE A 312 -6.21 42.63 54.86
N THR A 313 -5.35 41.83 54.25
CA THR A 313 -4.67 40.71 54.92
C THR A 313 -3.91 41.20 56.14
N ALA A 314 -3.58 40.30 57.07
CA ALA A 314 -2.76 40.67 58.22
C ALA A 314 -1.34 41.15 57.82
N GLY A 315 -0.87 40.80 56.61
CA GLY A 315 0.33 41.33 55.99
C GLY A 315 0.18 42.74 55.39
N GLY A 316 -1.03 43.31 55.33
CA GLY A 316 -1.31 44.63 54.74
C GLY A 316 -1.52 44.63 53.23
N LEU A 317 -1.70 43.45 52.63
CA LEU A 317 -1.96 43.23 51.19
C LEU A 317 -3.46 43.04 50.93
N ALA A 318 -3.91 43.20 49.68
CA ALA A 318 -5.34 43.11 49.36
C ALA A 318 -5.86 41.67 49.49
N TYR A 319 -7.17 41.52 49.74
CA TYR A 319 -7.85 40.24 49.48
C TYR A 319 -8.47 40.30 48.11
N ASP A 320 -7.73 39.82 47.11
CA ASP A 320 -8.11 39.96 45.71
C ASP A 320 -7.98 38.64 44.94
N ALA A 321 -8.49 38.71 43.71
CA ALA A 321 -8.24 37.72 42.68
C ALA A 321 -7.86 38.48 41.41
N GLU A 322 -6.69 38.19 40.86
CA GLU A 322 -6.16 38.89 39.70
C GLU A 322 -5.65 37.91 38.64
N LEU A 323 -5.89 38.24 37.37
CA LEU A 323 -5.36 37.56 36.20
C LEU A 323 -4.61 38.60 35.36
N ILE A 324 -3.29 38.62 35.48
CA ILE A 324 -2.45 39.71 35.00
C ILE A 324 -1.33 39.24 34.07
N LEU A 325 -0.82 40.17 33.26
CA LEU A 325 0.37 40.05 32.43
C LEU A 325 1.49 40.92 33.01
N GLY A 326 2.70 40.39 33.02
CA GLY A 326 3.90 41.08 33.50
C GLY A 326 5.20 40.43 33.02
N GLY A 327 6.32 40.82 33.63
CA GLY A 327 7.64 40.23 33.38
C GLY A 327 7.76 38.76 33.81
N GLY A 328 8.92 38.16 33.56
CA GLY A 328 9.16 36.72 33.68
C GLY A 328 9.43 36.16 35.07
N GLY A 329 9.63 37.02 36.07
CA GLY A 329 9.93 36.68 37.46
C GLY A 329 10.94 37.63 38.11
N ASN A 330 11.17 37.47 39.43
CA ASN A 330 12.09 38.28 40.23
C ASN A 330 11.81 39.80 40.14
N GLY A 331 10.53 40.17 40.10
CA GLY A 331 10.12 41.58 40.00
C GLY A 331 10.48 42.23 38.66
N GLU A 332 10.70 41.45 37.61
CA GLU A 332 10.93 41.98 36.27
C GLU A 332 9.70 42.78 35.81
N PHE A 333 9.94 44.02 35.38
CA PHE A 333 9.04 44.71 34.45
C PHE A 333 9.56 44.57 33.03
N THR A 334 8.66 44.41 32.05
CA THR A 334 9.05 44.19 30.65
C THR A 334 8.23 45.04 29.69
N PHE A 335 8.81 45.32 28.53
CA PHE A 335 8.15 46.01 27.43
C PHE A 335 7.59 44.99 26.44
N PHE A 336 6.34 45.16 26.05
CA PHE A 336 5.66 44.30 25.09
C PHE A 336 5.63 44.96 23.72
N ASN A 337 6.46 44.47 22.79
CA ASN A 337 6.47 44.90 21.39
C ASN A 337 5.14 44.59 20.70
N GLU A 338 4.54 43.43 21.04
CA GLU A 338 3.20 43.05 20.61
C GLU A 338 2.47 42.40 21.78
N SER A 339 1.21 42.80 22.01
CA SER A 339 0.29 42.07 22.88
C SER A 339 -1.10 42.07 22.27
N ASN A 340 -1.65 40.88 22.10
CA ASN A 340 -3.06 40.60 21.87
C ASN A 340 -3.38 39.34 22.66
N VAL A 341 -3.75 39.55 23.93
CA VAL A 341 -4.10 38.48 24.86
C VAL A 341 -5.47 38.75 25.43
N GLU A 342 -6.39 37.81 25.27
CA GLU A 342 -7.74 37.91 25.79
C GLU A 342 -7.83 37.15 27.12
N LEU A 343 -8.41 37.80 28.13
CA LEU A 343 -8.51 37.30 29.50
C LEU A 343 -9.97 37.18 29.93
N ALA A 344 -10.27 36.12 30.66
CA ALA A 344 -11.51 35.98 31.41
C ALA A 344 -11.27 35.27 32.74
N MET A 345 -12.04 35.65 33.76
CA MET A 345 -11.98 35.06 35.09
C MET A 345 -13.37 34.57 35.50
N ILE A 346 -13.42 33.37 36.08
CA ILE A 346 -14.67 32.73 36.54
C ILE A 346 -14.44 32.14 37.92
N TYR A 347 -15.38 32.40 38.82
CA TYR A 347 -15.43 31.81 40.15
C TYR A 347 -16.34 30.59 40.17
N GLN A 348 -15.89 29.56 40.87
CA GLN A 348 -16.77 28.55 41.43
C GLN A 348 -16.97 28.85 42.91
N TYR A 349 -18.20 29.20 43.29
CA TYR A 349 -18.55 29.40 44.69
C TYR A 349 -18.59 28.08 45.47
N LEU A 350 -18.63 28.17 46.80
CA LEU A 350 -18.67 27.00 47.70
C LEU A 350 -19.86 26.05 47.44
N ASN A 351 -20.97 26.56 46.90
CA ASN A 351 -22.14 25.76 46.52
C ASN A 351 -22.03 25.11 45.12
N GLY A 352 -20.90 25.28 44.42
CA GLY A 352 -20.65 24.76 43.08
C GLY A 352 -21.11 25.65 41.92
N THR A 353 -21.76 26.79 42.20
CA THR A 353 -22.23 27.73 41.17
C THR A 353 -21.05 28.40 40.49
N LEU A 354 -21.08 28.47 39.16
CA LEU A 354 -20.12 29.24 38.36
C LEU A 354 -20.66 30.63 38.05
N ALA A 355 -19.83 31.66 38.24
CA ALA A 355 -20.18 33.05 37.98
C ALA A 355 -18.92 33.88 37.64
N PRO A 356 -19.06 35.00 36.94
CA PRO A 356 -17.96 35.94 36.79
C PRO A 356 -17.74 36.75 38.08
N PRO A 357 -16.56 37.37 38.25
CA PRO A 357 -16.36 38.43 39.24
C PRO A 357 -17.41 39.53 39.11
N LYS A 358 -17.85 40.11 40.24
CA LYS A 358 -18.90 41.15 40.23
C LYS A 358 -18.43 42.48 39.65
N PHE A 359 -17.14 42.80 39.82
CA PHE A 359 -16.54 44.02 39.33
C PHE A 359 -15.04 43.81 39.09
N LEU A 360 -14.52 44.31 37.96
CA LEU A 360 -13.11 44.16 37.59
C LEU A 360 -12.42 45.51 37.41
N PHE A 361 -11.19 45.56 37.89
CA PHE A 361 -10.19 46.60 37.68
C PHE A 361 -9.13 46.10 36.70
N PRO A 362 -8.44 47.00 35.99
CA PRO A 362 -7.59 46.62 34.86
C PRO A 362 -6.09 46.43 35.18
N PHE A 363 -5.74 46.44 36.46
CA PHE A 363 -4.37 46.34 36.97
C PHE A 363 -4.36 45.35 38.13
N GLY A 364 -3.16 44.89 38.50
CA GLY A 364 -2.91 44.12 39.74
C GLY A 364 -2.29 45.00 40.84
N LEU A 365 -2.38 44.56 42.09
CA LEU A 365 -1.84 45.29 43.26
C LEU A 365 -0.68 44.57 43.96
N ASP A 366 -0.81 43.26 44.13
CA ASP A 366 0.09 42.48 45.01
C ASP A 366 1.21 41.76 44.22
N THR A 367 1.18 41.83 42.89
CA THR A 367 2.24 41.27 42.02
C THR A 367 3.40 42.23 41.81
N GLU A 368 4.62 41.72 41.92
CA GLU A 368 5.85 42.49 41.66
C GLU A 368 6.21 42.58 40.16
N GLU A 369 6.02 41.50 39.41
CA GLU A 369 6.24 41.51 37.95
C GLU A 369 5.22 42.38 37.22
N SER A 370 5.70 43.27 36.35
CA SER A 370 4.87 44.32 35.77
C SER A 370 5.17 44.55 34.29
N ALA A 371 4.40 45.45 33.67
CA ALA A 371 4.54 45.82 32.28
C ALA A 371 4.64 47.34 32.11
N ASP A 372 5.49 47.78 31.18
CA ASP A 372 5.67 49.21 30.88
C ASP A 372 4.48 49.76 30.08
N ASN A 373 4.06 49.01 29.07
CA ASN A 373 3.24 49.52 27.97
C ASN A 373 2.04 48.62 27.67
N LEU A 374 1.35 48.09 28.69
CA LEU A 374 0.10 47.34 28.51
C LEU A 374 -1.11 48.13 28.98
N TYR A 375 -2.29 47.83 28.44
CA TYR A 375 -3.57 48.28 28.97
C TYR A 375 -4.65 47.23 28.69
N SER A 376 -5.69 47.21 29.53
CA SER A 376 -6.82 46.28 29.41
C SER A 376 -8.10 47.02 29.02
N ILE A 377 -8.89 46.43 28.11
CA ILE A 377 -10.21 46.94 27.72
C ILE A 377 -11.24 45.81 27.64
N SER A 378 -12.51 46.14 27.85
CA SER A 378 -13.61 45.23 27.53
C SER A 378 -13.62 44.94 26.02
N TYR A 379 -13.66 43.67 25.64
CA TYR A 379 -13.56 43.21 24.26
C TYR A 379 -14.38 41.94 24.08
N ASN A 380 -15.43 41.96 23.25
CA ASN A 380 -16.18 40.75 22.87
C ASN A 380 -16.63 39.83 24.04
N GLY A 381 -16.98 40.38 25.20
CA GLY A 381 -17.42 39.59 26.38
C GLY A 381 -16.27 39.03 27.23
N VAL A 382 -15.02 39.35 26.87
CA VAL A 382 -13.78 39.14 27.62
C VAL A 382 -13.04 40.47 27.79
N TYR A 383 -11.78 40.40 28.19
CA TYR A 383 -10.91 41.54 28.39
C TYR A 383 -9.65 41.41 27.56
N LEU A 384 -9.43 42.33 26.63
CA LEU A 384 -8.24 42.34 25.78
C LEU A 384 -7.12 43.14 26.43
N VAL A 385 -5.95 42.52 26.59
CA VAL A 385 -4.71 43.17 27.00
C VAL A 385 -3.86 43.47 25.76
N SER A 386 -3.68 44.75 25.49
CA SER A 386 -2.98 45.26 24.29
C SER A 386 -1.77 46.11 24.65
N SER A 387 -0.78 46.13 23.74
CA SER A 387 0.37 47.02 23.85
C SER A 387 -0.04 48.47 23.54
N GLY A 388 0.27 49.40 24.43
CA GLY A 388 0.01 50.83 24.31
C GLY A 388 -0.14 51.54 25.66
N TYR A 389 -0.49 52.82 25.57
CA TYR A 389 -0.65 53.72 26.72
C TYR A 389 -2.02 54.40 26.64
N GLN A 390 -3.09 53.64 26.92
CA GLN A 390 -4.45 54.19 26.99
C GLN A 390 -4.92 54.31 28.43
N VAL A 391 -5.69 55.38 28.70
CA VAL A 391 -6.40 55.54 29.98
C VAL A 391 -7.43 54.43 30.10
N ILE A 392 -7.43 53.77 31.23
CA ILE A 392 -8.30 52.63 31.41
C ILE A 392 -9.67 53.12 31.86
N ASN A 393 -10.66 52.98 30.99
CA ASN A 393 -12.05 53.19 31.34
C ASN A 393 -12.63 51.95 32.02
N ASN A 394 -13.73 52.16 32.76
CA ASN A 394 -14.46 51.13 33.50
C ASN A 394 -14.60 49.82 32.70
N LEU A 395 -13.90 48.76 33.12
CA LEU A 395 -14.01 47.43 32.51
C LEU A 395 -15.43 46.84 32.60
N ASN A 396 -16.27 47.42 33.45
CA ASN A 396 -17.60 46.92 33.77
C ASN A 396 -18.72 47.63 32.97
N GLU A 397 -18.37 48.51 32.03
CA GLU A 397 -19.31 49.17 31.12
C GLU A 397 -19.25 48.55 29.70
N ASN A 398 -20.40 48.52 29.02
CA ASN A 398 -20.55 48.09 27.62
C ASN A 398 -20.08 46.66 27.31
N VAL A 399 -20.60 45.65 28.03
CA VAL A 399 -20.56 44.28 27.52
C VAL A 399 -21.37 44.22 26.23
N SER A 400 -20.72 43.92 25.11
CA SER A 400 -21.40 43.80 23.82
C SER A 400 -22.51 42.75 23.89
N GLN A 401 -23.59 42.93 23.12
CA GLN A 401 -24.66 41.93 23.09
C GLN A 401 -24.14 40.56 22.70
N LEU A 402 -24.71 39.49 23.27
CA LEU A 402 -24.38 38.11 22.91
C LEU A 402 -24.57 37.88 21.39
N ARG A 403 -23.46 37.59 20.73
CA ARG A 403 -23.36 37.19 19.32
C ARG A 403 -22.94 35.73 19.26
N PHE A 404 -23.56 35.03 18.33
CA PHE A 404 -23.41 33.60 18.14
C PHE A 404 -23.52 33.30 16.65
N ASN A 405 -22.52 32.62 16.10
CA ASN A 405 -22.57 32.11 14.74
C ASN A 405 -22.00 30.69 14.67
N VAL A 406 -22.62 29.83 13.88
CA VAL A 406 -22.04 28.55 13.48
C VAL A 406 -21.17 28.81 12.26
N VAL A 407 -19.85 28.70 12.43
CA VAL A 407 -18.86 29.04 11.40
C VAL A 407 -18.69 27.91 10.40
N ASN A 408 -18.68 26.67 10.90
CA ASN A 408 -18.50 25.48 10.08
C ASN A 408 -19.24 24.31 10.68
N TYR A 409 -19.84 23.46 9.85
CA TYR A 409 -20.50 22.24 10.27
C TYR A 409 -20.62 21.29 9.08
N THR A 410 -20.62 19.98 9.31
CA THR A 410 -20.82 19.02 8.23
C THR A 410 -22.31 18.84 7.93
N LYS A 411 -22.71 18.85 6.66
CA LYS A 411 -24.13 18.64 6.29
C LYS A 411 -24.53 17.17 6.38
N ALA A 412 -23.55 16.28 6.27
CA ALA A 412 -23.73 14.85 6.37
C ALA A 412 -22.53 14.22 7.08
N THR A 413 -22.78 13.09 7.73
CA THR A 413 -21.77 12.20 8.32
C THR A 413 -22.24 10.77 8.16
N ASP A 414 -21.42 9.80 8.55
CA ASP A 414 -21.80 8.40 8.51
C ASP A 414 -22.27 7.92 9.87
N GLN A 415 -23.05 6.84 9.86
CA GLN A 415 -23.41 6.16 11.08
C GLN A 415 -22.15 5.75 11.86
N ASN A 416 -22.13 6.07 13.15
CA ASN A 416 -21.02 5.86 14.08
C ASN A 416 -19.79 6.78 13.89
N PHE A 417 -19.84 7.75 12.98
CA PHE A 417 -18.80 8.77 12.87
C PHE A 417 -19.10 9.98 13.77
N PRO A 418 -18.07 10.59 14.39
CA PRO A 418 -18.26 11.79 15.20
C PRO A 418 -18.76 12.94 14.32
N TYR A 419 -19.66 13.74 14.87
CA TYR A 419 -20.17 14.92 14.20
C TYR A 419 -19.44 16.18 14.69
N ILE A 420 -18.98 17.02 13.76
CA ILE A 420 -18.15 18.18 14.07
C ILE A 420 -18.85 19.47 13.66
N PHE A 421 -18.89 20.43 14.57
CA PHE A 421 -19.30 21.80 14.26
C PHE A 421 -18.42 22.80 15.00
N THR A 422 -18.27 23.98 14.43
CA THR A 422 -17.46 25.08 14.95
C THR A 422 -18.36 26.29 15.16
N ILE A 423 -18.27 26.88 16.34
CA ILE A 423 -19.02 28.09 16.70
C ILE A 423 -18.05 29.22 17.01
N ASN A 424 -18.48 30.43 16.68
CA ASN A 424 -17.85 31.67 17.12
C ASN A 424 -18.83 32.40 18.03
N VAL A 425 -18.35 32.72 19.22
CA VAL A 425 -19.12 33.36 20.28
C VAL A 425 -18.40 34.64 20.71
N SER A 426 -19.15 35.72 20.83
CA SER A 426 -18.66 36.99 21.37
C SER A 426 -19.77 37.74 22.10
N GLY A 427 -19.41 38.59 23.05
CA GLY A 427 -20.34 39.40 23.83
C GLY A 427 -21.15 38.57 24.83
N GLY A 428 -22.08 39.21 25.54
CA GLY A 428 -22.75 38.59 26.68
C GLY A 428 -21.81 38.37 27.86
N VAL A 429 -22.36 37.82 28.94
CA VAL A 429 -21.62 37.64 30.21
C VAL A 429 -21.26 36.17 30.43
N LEU A 430 -19.98 35.90 30.68
CA LEU A 430 -19.49 34.56 31.00
C LEU A 430 -19.96 34.07 32.39
N PRO A 431 -20.01 32.76 32.65
CA PRO A 431 -19.84 31.63 31.71
C PRO A 431 -21.01 31.45 30.74
N TYR A 432 -20.76 30.92 29.54
CA TYR A 432 -21.84 30.50 28.65
C TYR A 432 -22.25 29.05 28.88
N LYS A 433 -23.53 28.76 28.66
CA LYS A 433 -24.11 27.42 28.61
C LYS A 433 -24.50 27.07 27.18
N LEU A 434 -23.83 26.10 26.58
CA LEU A 434 -24.15 25.56 25.25
C LEU A 434 -25.02 24.33 25.38
N ASN A 435 -26.26 24.37 24.86
CA ASN A 435 -27.14 23.21 24.77
C ASN A 435 -27.24 22.78 23.31
N VAL A 436 -26.86 21.53 22.99
CA VAL A 436 -27.04 20.95 21.66
C VAL A 436 -28.14 19.91 21.75
N THR A 437 -29.20 20.04 20.95
CA THR A 437 -30.25 19.04 20.81
C THR A 437 -30.33 18.50 19.39
N ILE A 438 -30.53 17.19 19.27
CA ILE A 438 -30.70 16.52 17.97
C ILE A 438 -32.09 15.92 17.92
N SER A 439 -32.87 16.30 16.91
CA SER A 439 -34.23 15.81 16.72
C SER A 439 -34.38 15.03 15.40
N ASN A 440 -35.23 14.01 15.41
CA ASN A 440 -35.63 13.32 14.18
C ASN A 440 -36.60 14.18 13.35
N SER A 441 -36.97 13.70 12.17
CA SER A 441 -37.97 14.34 11.30
C SER A 441 -39.36 14.50 11.93
N SER A 442 -39.66 13.80 13.02
CA SER A 442 -40.91 13.92 13.79
C SER A 442 -40.82 14.96 14.92
N GLY A 443 -39.66 15.60 15.10
CA GLY A 443 -39.41 16.61 16.14
C GLY A 443 -39.07 16.05 17.52
N ASN A 444 -38.93 14.73 17.68
CA ASN A 444 -38.55 14.12 18.96
C ASN A 444 -37.06 14.36 19.24
N GLU A 445 -36.74 14.92 20.40
CA GLU A 445 -35.37 15.08 20.87
C GLU A 445 -34.76 13.73 21.26
N LEU A 446 -33.57 13.44 20.73
CA LEU A 446 -32.89 12.15 20.88
C LEU A 446 -31.64 12.24 21.75
N SER A 447 -31.06 13.43 21.90
CA SER A 447 -29.86 13.67 22.71
C SER A 447 -29.73 15.15 23.05
N GLY A 448 -29.12 15.43 24.21
CA GLY A 448 -28.88 16.77 24.75
C GLY A 448 -27.50 16.87 25.40
N TYR A 449 -26.66 17.83 24.99
CA TYR A 449 -25.33 18.07 25.58
C TYR A 449 -25.26 19.47 26.16
N THR A 450 -24.71 19.61 27.37
CA THR A 450 -24.47 20.91 28.04
C THR A 450 -22.98 21.15 28.24
N TYR A 451 -22.44 22.25 27.70
CA TYR A 451 -21.06 22.66 27.92
C TYR A 451 -21.00 24.05 28.58
N VAL A 452 -20.00 24.26 29.44
CA VAL A 452 -19.64 25.58 29.97
C VAL A 452 -18.50 26.12 29.12
N LEU A 453 -18.70 27.26 28.46
CA LEU A 453 -17.76 27.76 27.44
C LEU A 453 -17.05 29.04 27.84
N PHE A 454 -15.88 29.24 27.22
CA PHE A 454 -15.12 30.46 27.20
C PHE A 454 -15.07 31.02 25.76
N PRO A 455 -14.98 32.34 25.57
CA PRO A 455 -15.15 32.97 24.26
C PRO A 455 -13.92 32.66 23.41
N SER A 456 -14.12 31.91 22.34
CA SER A 456 -13.14 31.62 21.30
C SER A 456 -13.87 30.99 20.11
N VAL A 457 -13.19 30.90 18.97
CA VAL A 457 -13.64 30.01 17.89
C VAL A 457 -13.33 28.57 18.33
N SER A 458 -14.38 27.83 18.68
CA SER A 458 -14.23 26.48 19.25
C SER A 458 -14.93 25.43 18.38
N THR A 459 -14.23 24.33 18.14
CA THR A 459 -14.75 23.16 17.44
C THR A 459 -15.20 22.10 18.45
N TYR A 460 -16.41 21.57 18.26
CA TYR A 460 -17.05 20.61 19.15
C TYR A 460 -17.29 19.29 18.41
N TYR A 461 -17.03 18.20 19.13
CA TYR A 461 -17.27 16.83 18.68
C TYR A 461 -18.48 16.28 19.40
N LEU A 462 -19.52 15.93 18.64
CA LEU A 462 -20.71 15.28 19.13
C LEU A 462 -20.63 13.79 18.82
N PHE A 463 -20.65 12.98 19.86
CA PHE A 463 -20.85 11.54 19.73
C PHE A 463 -22.33 11.29 19.49
N LEU A 464 -22.70 11.09 18.23
CA LEU A 464 -24.07 10.72 17.87
C LEU A 464 -24.37 9.32 18.43
N SER A 465 -24.94 9.23 19.64
CA SER A 465 -25.49 7.98 20.20
C SER A 465 -26.27 7.24 19.13
N PRO A 466 -26.08 5.92 18.92
CA PRO A 466 -26.20 5.25 17.62
C PRO A 466 -27.50 5.59 16.87
N LEU A 467 -27.45 6.69 16.12
CA LEU A 467 -28.55 7.16 15.31
C LEU A 467 -28.59 6.28 14.07
N SER A 468 -29.79 5.92 13.64
CA SER A 468 -29.98 5.18 12.39
C SER A 468 -29.71 6.10 11.19
N PRO A 469 -29.40 5.56 10.01
CA PRO A 469 -29.33 6.39 8.81
C PRO A 469 -30.64 7.15 8.57
N GLY A 470 -30.55 8.45 8.27
CA GLY A 470 -31.72 9.31 8.16
C GLY A 470 -31.38 10.80 8.20
N ASN A 471 -32.42 11.64 8.17
CA ASN A 471 -32.30 13.09 8.26
C ASN A 471 -32.71 13.57 9.65
N TYR A 472 -31.89 14.43 10.21
CA TYR A 472 -31.99 14.99 11.55
C TYR A 472 -31.90 16.52 11.50
N THR A 473 -32.40 17.17 12.55
CA THR A 473 -32.18 18.60 12.79
C THR A 473 -31.31 18.75 14.03
N VAL A 474 -30.24 19.52 13.92
CA VAL A 474 -29.40 19.89 15.05
C VAL A 474 -29.74 21.32 15.45
N LYS A 475 -30.11 21.50 16.70
CA LYS A 475 -30.36 22.81 17.30
C LYS A 475 -29.28 23.10 18.33
N ILE A 476 -28.60 24.21 18.14
CA ILE A 476 -27.62 24.72 19.10
C ILE A 476 -28.23 25.93 19.78
N LYS A 477 -28.30 25.91 21.11
CA LYS A 477 -28.73 27.03 21.95
C LYS A 477 -27.63 27.45 22.90
N LEU A 478 -27.10 28.65 22.70
CA LEU A 478 -26.14 29.28 23.57
C LEU A 478 -26.85 30.25 24.51
N THR A 479 -26.58 30.17 25.80
CA THR A 479 -27.13 31.07 26.84
C THR A 479 -26.00 31.67 27.66
N ASP A 480 -26.01 32.97 27.93
CA ASP A 480 -25.05 33.64 28.81
C ASP A 480 -25.45 33.58 30.29
N PHE A 481 -24.58 34.04 31.20
CA PHE A 481 -24.84 34.02 32.64
C PHE A 481 -26.10 34.81 33.05
N ASN A 482 -26.41 35.88 32.31
CA ASN A 482 -27.60 36.71 32.53
C ASN A 482 -28.88 36.10 31.94
N GLY A 483 -28.79 34.95 31.26
CA GLY A 483 -29.92 34.26 30.64
C GLY A 483 -30.24 34.70 29.20
N ASN A 484 -29.47 35.61 28.60
CA ASN A 484 -29.63 35.95 27.19
C ASN A 484 -29.27 34.74 26.35
N SER A 485 -30.09 34.39 25.35
CA SER A 485 -29.83 33.23 24.51
C SER A 485 -29.98 33.50 23.03
N LYS A 486 -29.18 32.77 22.25
CA LYS A 486 -29.25 32.70 20.79
C LYS A 486 -29.33 31.23 20.38
N SER A 487 -29.99 30.96 19.27
CA SER A 487 -30.09 29.60 18.73
C SER A 487 -29.85 29.59 17.24
N TYR A 488 -29.33 28.47 16.75
CA TYR A 488 -29.12 28.20 15.34
C TYR A 488 -29.50 26.75 15.06
N GLU A 489 -30.20 26.53 13.95
CA GLU A 489 -30.71 25.22 13.56
C GLU A 489 -30.22 24.91 12.15
N PHE A 490 -29.75 23.67 11.94
CA PHE A 490 -29.38 23.17 10.62
C PHE A 490 -29.72 21.68 10.48
N SER A 491 -29.81 21.23 9.23
CA SER A 491 -30.06 19.82 8.90
C SER A 491 -28.77 19.00 8.90
N LEU A 492 -28.88 17.76 9.37
CA LEU A 492 -27.82 16.74 9.38
C LEU A 492 -28.35 15.45 8.74
N THR A 493 -27.65 14.94 7.73
CA THR A 493 -27.93 13.61 7.15
C THR A 493 -26.92 12.59 7.70
N ILE A 494 -27.41 11.47 8.24
CA ILE A 494 -26.58 10.33 8.63
C ILE A 494 -26.70 9.27 7.54
N ASN A 495 -25.59 8.97 6.86
CA ASN A 495 -25.53 7.97 5.80
C ASN A 495 -25.30 6.57 6.39
N PRO A 496 -25.77 5.50 5.70
CA PRO A 496 -25.39 4.13 6.05
C PRO A 496 -23.87 3.94 6.01
N PRO A 497 -23.30 2.97 6.74
CA PRO A 497 -21.86 2.71 6.72
C PRO A 497 -21.32 2.47 5.30
N LEU A 498 -20.13 3.01 5.01
CA LEU A 498 -19.43 2.81 3.74
C LEU A 498 -19.10 1.33 3.51
N LYS A 499 -19.43 0.84 2.31
CA LYS A 499 -19.13 -0.53 1.86
C LYS A 499 -18.58 -0.51 0.45
N VAL A 500 -17.44 -1.18 0.24
CA VAL A 500 -16.88 -1.48 -1.07
C VAL A 500 -16.76 -2.98 -1.28
N GLN A 501 -17.08 -3.43 -2.49
CA GLN A 501 -16.89 -4.83 -2.90
C GLN A 501 -16.40 -4.93 -4.34
N ILE A 502 -15.37 -5.75 -4.56
CA ILE A 502 -14.94 -6.18 -5.90
C ILE A 502 -15.83 -7.35 -6.35
N LEU A 503 -16.35 -7.26 -7.58
CA LEU A 503 -17.22 -8.25 -8.23
C LEU A 503 -16.77 -8.51 -9.69
N ASN A 504 -17.34 -9.55 -10.31
CA ASN A 504 -17.18 -9.90 -11.73
C ASN A 504 -15.72 -9.91 -12.20
N VAL A 505 -14.88 -10.62 -11.45
CA VAL A 505 -13.42 -10.66 -11.65
C VAL A 505 -12.99 -12.09 -11.96
N THR A 506 -12.05 -12.24 -12.90
CA THR A 506 -11.43 -13.54 -13.20
C THR A 506 -10.28 -13.81 -12.23
N ASN A 507 -10.07 -15.08 -11.87
CA ASN A 507 -8.97 -15.48 -10.98
C ASN A 507 -7.59 -15.45 -11.67
N TYR A 508 -7.58 -15.21 -12.97
CA TYR A 508 -6.41 -15.34 -13.82
C TYR A 508 -6.51 -14.45 -15.07
N ILE A 509 -5.34 -14.16 -15.63
CA ILE A 509 -5.10 -13.52 -16.93
C ILE A 509 -3.82 -14.12 -17.53
N ASP A 510 -3.70 -14.16 -18.86
CA ASP A 510 -2.46 -14.56 -19.52
C ASP A 510 -1.57 -13.34 -19.83
N LEU A 511 -0.25 -13.55 -19.85
CA LEU A 511 0.76 -12.50 -20.04
C LEU A 511 0.57 -11.67 -21.32
N ALA A 512 -0.02 -12.23 -22.38
CA ALA A 512 -0.28 -11.53 -23.64
C ALA A 512 -1.45 -10.54 -23.56
N LEU A 513 -2.33 -10.65 -22.56
CA LEU A 513 -3.50 -9.80 -22.45
C LEU A 513 -3.17 -8.48 -21.75
N PRO A 514 -3.50 -7.33 -22.36
CA PRO A 514 -3.04 -6.03 -21.88
C PRO A 514 -3.81 -5.49 -20.66
N TYR A 515 -5.00 -6.03 -20.35
CA TYR A 515 -5.87 -5.47 -19.32
C TYR A 515 -6.48 -6.53 -18.41
N PHE A 516 -6.42 -6.27 -17.09
CA PHE A 516 -7.19 -7.00 -16.08
C PHE A 516 -8.46 -6.21 -15.74
N ASN A 517 -9.61 -6.86 -15.92
CA ASN A 517 -10.92 -6.21 -15.82
C ASN A 517 -11.66 -6.70 -14.58
N PHE A 518 -12.26 -5.77 -13.84
CA PHE A 518 -13.15 -6.07 -12.73
C PHE A 518 -14.19 -4.96 -12.54
N THR A 519 -15.22 -5.27 -11.77
CA THR A 519 -16.25 -4.31 -11.38
C THR A 519 -16.18 -4.07 -9.87
N SER A 520 -16.46 -2.86 -9.40
CA SER A 520 -16.66 -2.61 -7.98
C SER A 520 -18.06 -2.05 -7.71
N ILE A 521 -18.61 -2.36 -6.54
CA ILE A 521 -19.81 -1.72 -6.01
C ILE A 521 -19.42 -0.89 -4.79
N ILE A 522 -19.83 0.39 -4.80
CA ILE A 522 -19.65 1.31 -3.68
C ILE A 522 -21.03 1.77 -3.22
N SER A 523 -21.30 1.60 -1.93
CA SER A 523 -22.58 1.95 -1.29
C SER A 523 -22.38 2.48 0.12
N GLY A 524 -23.35 3.25 0.63
CA GLY A 524 -23.22 3.94 1.92
C GLY A 524 -22.17 5.06 1.87
N GLY A 525 -21.80 5.58 3.03
CA GLY A 525 -20.80 6.64 3.17
C GLY A 525 -21.24 8.02 2.65
N THR A 526 -20.48 9.03 3.01
CA THR A 526 -20.72 10.43 2.65
C THR A 526 -19.91 10.84 1.43
N LYS A 527 -20.59 11.15 0.31
CA LYS A 527 -19.94 11.56 -0.95
C LYS A 527 -19.23 12.93 -0.82
N PRO A 528 -18.18 13.22 -1.61
CA PRO A 528 -17.55 12.34 -2.63
C PRO A 528 -16.68 11.22 -2.05
N TYR A 529 -16.34 10.24 -2.88
CA TYR A 529 -15.45 9.12 -2.54
C TYR A 529 -14.09 9.30 -3.22
N ASN A 530 -13.02 9.21 -2.43
CA ASN A 530 -11.64 9.05 -2.87
C ASN A 530 -11.34 7.55 -3.00
N ILE A 531 -11.00 7.11 -4.21
CA ILE A 531 -10.74 5.71 -4.52
C ILE A 531 -9.26 5.56 -4.85
N THR A 532 -8.61 4.64 -4.16
CA THR A 532 -7.24 4.21 -4.42
C THR A 532 -7.27 2.76 -4.87
N ILE A 533 -6.74 2.49 -6.06
CA ILE A 533 -6.60 1.14 -6.62
C ILE A 533 -5.13 0.76 -6.62
N THR A 534 -4.79 -0.29 -5.90
CA THR A 534 -3.42 -0.74 -5.73
C THR A 534 -3.27 -2.15 -6.29
N ILE A 535 -2.23 -2.38 -7.09
CA ILE A 535 -1.78 -3.73 -7.46
C ILE A 535 -0.48 -4.02 -6.73
N SER A 536 -0.43 -5.16 -6.07
CA SER A 536 0.73 -5.62 -5.29
C SER A 536 1.04 -7.08 -5.57
N ASN A 537 2.27 -7.48 -5.28
CA ASN A 537 2.72 -8.87 -5.18
C ASN A 537 3.56 -9.05 -3.89
N ASP A 538 4.22 -10.20 -3.75
CA ASP A 538 5.07 -10.48 -2.57
C ASP A 538 6.26 -9.50 -2.41
N SER A 539 6.61 -8.74 -3.45
CA SER A 539 7.67 -7.71 -3.41
C SER A 539 7.15 -6.31 -3.02
N GLY A 540 5.84 -6.15 -2.86
CA GLY A 540 5.20 -4.87 -2.47
C GLY A 540 4.26 -4.30 -3.53
N ILE A 541 4.01 -3.00 -3.42
CA ILE A 541 3.11 -2.26 -4.33
C ILE A 541 3.84 -2.01 -5.65
N LEU A 542 3.16 -2.33 -6.76
CA LEU A 542 3.68 -2.18 -8.11
C LEU A 542 3.02 -1.02 -8.88
N SER A 543 1.75 -0.75 -8.59
CA SER A 543 1.01 0.37 -9.19
C SER A 543 -0.05 0.85 -8.24
N GLU A 544 -0.32 2.15 -8.32
CA GLU A 544 -1.35 2.84 -7.56
C GLU A 544 -2.05 3.85 -8.47
N THR A 545 -3.38 3.93 -8.38
CA THR A 545 -4.19 4.84 -9.20
C THR A 545 -5.27 5.47 -8.34
N TYR A 546 -5.45 6.78 -8.49
CA TYR A 546 -6.39 7.58 -7.71
C TYR A 546 -7.54 8.08 -8.56
N LYS A 547 -8.75 8.05 -8.01
CA LYS A 547 -9.96 8.56 -8.66
C LYS A 547 -10.92 9.13 -7.63
N ILE A 548 -11.57 10.25 -7.95
CA ILE A 548 -12.64 10.84 -7.13
C ILE A 548 -13.97 10.64 -7.85
N ILE A 549 -14.99 10.14 -7.15
CA ILE A 549 -16.35 10.01 -7.69
C ILE A 549 -17.40 10.59 -6.73
N ASN A 550 -18.47 11.18 -7.27
CA ASN A 550 -19.49 11.89 -6.48
C ASN A 550 -20.80 11.11 -6.33
N TYR A 551 -20.81 9.82 -6.67
CA TYR A 551 -22.03 9.04 -6.76
C TYR A 551 -21.77 7.57 -6.35
N THR A 552 -22.78 6.97 -5.73
CA THR A 552 -22.82 5.52 -5.50
C THR A 552 -23.05 4.83 -6.83
N SER A 553 -22.22 3.86 -7.18
CA SER A 553 -22.34 3.17 -8.45
C SER A 553 -21.65 1.82 -8.47
N ILE A 554 -22.05 1.07 -9.49
CA ILE A 554 -21.27 -0.01 -10.07
C ILE A 554 -20.26 0.66 -11.02
N THR A 555 -18.96 0.53 -10.74
CA THR A 555 -17.90 1.09 -11.60
C THR A 555 -17.08 -0.03 -12.22
N TYR A 556 -16.84 0.07 -13.52
CA TYR A 556 -15.97 -0.85 -14.26
C TYR A 556 -14.54 -0.29 -14.33
N TYR A 557 -13.56 -1.17 -14.12
CA TYR A 557 -12.14 -0.85 -14.19
C TYR A 557 -11.42 -1.82 -15.12
N ALA A 558 -10.54 -1.26 -15.94
CA ALA A 558 -9.58 -1.99 -16.77
C ALA A 558 -8.18 -1.52 -16.38
N VAL A 559 -7.40 -2.38 -15.73
CA VAL A 559 -6.05 -2.05 -15.29
C VAL A 559 -5.04 -2.58 -16.29
N ASN A 560 -4.13 -1.72 -16.75
CA ASN A 560 -3.10 -2.10 -17.71
C ASN A 560 -2.07 -3.02 -17.05
N MET A 561 -1.89 -4.22 -17.59
CA MET A 561 -0.99 -5.25 -17.07
C MET A 561 0.33 -5.34 -17.86
N LYS A 562 0.59 -4.41 -18.79
CA LYS A 562 1.83 -4.39 -19.57
C LYS A 562 3.04 -4.18 -18.64
N GLY A 563 4.02 -5.08 -18.74
CA GLY A 563 5.26 -5.04 -17.95
C GLY A 563 5.22 -5.84 -16.65
N TYR A 564 4.06 -6.42 -16.29
CA TYR A 564 3.97 -7.36 -15.18
C TYR A 564 4.51 -8.74 -15.59
N SER A 565 5.10 -9.46 -14.63
CA SER A 565 5.64 -10.81 -14.83
C SER A 565 4.62 -11.90 -14.48
N ILE A 566 4.93 -13.15 -14.80
CA ILE A 566 4.14 -14.32 -14.36
C ILE A 566 4.20 -14.40 -12.83
N GLY A 567 3.06 -14.61 -12.17
CA GLY A 567 3.01 -14.67 -10.71
C GLY A 567 1.63 -14.46 -10.10
N LYS A 568 1.61 -14.36 -8.76
CA LYS A 568 0.42 -14.04 -7.97
C LYS A 568 0.39 -12.55 -7.66
N TYR A 569 -0.80 -11.97 -7.77
CA TYR A 569 -1.03 -10.55 -7.56
C TYR A 569 -2.29 -10.34 -6.73
N THR A 570 -2.30 -9.25 -5.96
CA THR A 570 -3.47 -8.78 -5.22
C THR A 570 -3.84 -7.42 -5.74
N ILE A 571 -5.10 -7.26 -6.14
CA ILE A 571 -5.70 -5.96 -6.36
C ILE A 571 -6.47 -5.53 -5.11
N GLN A 572 -6.24 -4.30 -4.67
CA GLN A 572 -6.92 -3.67 -3.55
C GLN A 572 -7.64 -2.43 -4.07
N ILE A 573 -8.91 -2.29 -3.68
CA ILE A 573 -9.64 -1.03 -3.79
C ILE A 573 -9.86 -0.53 -2.38
N GLU A 574 -9.30 0.62 -2.09
CA GLU A 574 -9.56 1.40 -0.90
C GLU A 574 -10.46 2.56 -1.29
N VAL A 575 -11.54 2.73 -0.53
CA VAL A 575 -12.48 3.84 -0.70
C VAL A 575 -12.52 4.58 0.61
N GLU A 576 -12.14 5.85 0.56
CA GLU A 576 -12.35 6.83 1.61
C GLU A 576 -13.50 7.75 1.19
N ASP A 577 -14.40 8.07 2.11
CA ASP A 577 -15.46 9.03 1.84
C ASP A 577 -15.20 10.40 2.49
N TYR A 578 -16.07 11.36 2.25
CA TYR A 578 -15.89 12.75 2.72
C TYR A 578 -16.00 12.90 4.24
N ALA A 579 -16.65 11.96 4.94
CA ALA A 579 -16.68 11.97 6.40
C ALA A 579 -15.42 11.33 7.01
N GLY A 580 -14.56 10.72 6.18
CA GLY A 580 -13.33 10.03 6.59
C GLY A 580 -13.53 8.53 6.85
N SER A 581 -14.67 7.95 6.47
CA SER A 581 -14.84 6.50 6.54
C SER A 581 -13.99 5.82 5.47
N ILE A 582 -13.24 4.79 5.87
CA ILE A 582 -12.44 3.97 4.96
C ILE A 582 -13.01 2.56 4.91
N ASN A 583 -13.19 2.03 3.70
CA ASN A 583 -13.51 0.63 3.48
C ASN A 583 -12.61 0.05 2.38
N ILE A 584 -12.17 -1.20 2.56
CA ILE A 584 -11.20 -1.85 1.68
C ILE A 584 -11.77 -3.17 1.18
N SER A 585 -11.64 -3.42 -0.13
CA SER A 585 -11.90 -4.72 -0.75
C SER A 585 -10.64 -5.20 -1.46
N LYS A 586 -10.31 -6.50 -1.30
CA LYS A 586 -9.13 -7.12 -1.91
C LYS A 586 -9.52 -8.32 -2.74
N TYR A 587 -8.78 -8.56 -3.82
CA TYR A 587 -8.95 -9.73 -4.66
C TYR A 587 -7.61 -10.27 -5.15
N ASN A 588 -7.44 -11.59 -5.10
CA ASN A 588 -6.22 -12.26 -5.55
C ASN A 588 -6.43 -12.85 -6.95
N PHE A 589 -5.46 -12.63 -7.83
CA PHE A 589 -5.45 -13.20 -9.18
C PHE A 589 -4.04 -13.65 -9.58
N THR A 590 -3.94 -14.37 -10.69
CA THR A 590 -2.68 -14.89 -11.22
C THR A 590 -2.45 -14.42 -12.65
N ILE A 591 -1.19 -14.08 -12.97
CA ILE A 591 -0.75 -13.90 -14.36
C ILE A 591 -0.09 -15.20 -14.77
N ASN A 592 -0.70 -15.90 -15.73
CA ASN A 592 -0.21 -17.17 -16.26
C ASN A 592 0.68 -16.95 -17.49
N PRO A 593 1.63 -17.87 -17.77
CA PRO A 593 2.33 -17.87 -19.06
C PRO A 593 1.34 -18.07 -20.21
N ASN A 594 1.63 -17.51 -21.38
CA ASN A 594 0.84 -17.78 -22.59
C ASN A 594 0.85 -19.28 -22.94
N PRO A 595 -0.22 -19.82 -23.55
CA PRO A 595 -0.24 -21.20 -24.00
C PRO A 595 0.80 -21.41 -25.10
N TYR A 596 1.51 -22.54 -25.04
CA TYR A 596 2.50 -22.93 -26.04
C TYR A 596 2.55 -24.46 -26.20
N ILE A 597 3.05 -24.92 -27.35
CA ILE A 597 3.24 -26.35 -27.62
C ILE A 597 4.66 -26.74 -27.23
N SER A 598 4.82 -27.41 -26.08
CA SER A 598 6.12 -27.84 -25.57
C SER A 598 6.72 -28.99 -26.37
N THR A 599 5.87 -29.85 -26.94
CA THR A 599 6.31 -31.04 -27.68
C THR A 599 5.32 -31.34 -28.80
N LEU A 600 5.86 -31.72 -29.96
CA LEU A 600 5.09 -32.22 -31.10
C LEU A 600 5.82 -33.46 -31.65
N SER A 601 5.23 -34.63 -31.42
CA SER A 601 5.78 -35.94 -31.81
C SER A 601 5.07 -36.44 -33.06
N TYR A 602 5.84 -36.79 -34.09
CA TYR A 602 5.37 -37.21 -35.41
C TYR A 602 6.44 -38.03 -36.13
N THR A 603 6.03 -38.77 -37.16
CA THR A 603 6.91 -39.40 -38.16
C THR A 603 7.07 -38.45 -39.36
N SER A 604 8.30 -38.30 -39.87
CA SER A 604 8.57 -37.37 -40.98
C SER A 604 8.11 -37.90 -42.34
N GLU A 605 8.06 -39.24 -42.48
CA GLU A 605 7.61 -39.93 -43.68
C GLU A 605 6.68 -41.09 -43.30
N THR A 606 5.69 -41.38 -44.15
CA THR A 606 4.78 -42.53 -44.03
C THR A 606 4.27 -42.92 -45.43
N ASP A 607 3.50 -44.00 -45.56
CA ASP A 607 2.89 -44.41 -46.83
C ASP A 607 1.41 -44.06 -46.91
N LYS A 608 0.90 -44.04 -48.13
CA LYS A 608 -0.53 -43.89 -48.39
C LYS A 608 -1.35 -44.94 -47.64
N GLY A 609 -2.38 -44.51 -46.94
CA GLY A 609 -3.32 -45.39 -46.23
C GLY A 609 -2.83 -45.93 -44.90
N LEU A 610 -1.56 -45.71 -44.52
CA LEU A 610 -1.07 -46.05 -43.18
C LEU A 610 -1.53 -45.01 -42.16
N ARG A 611 -1.88 -45.49 -40.96
CA ARG A 611 -2.34 -44.64 -39.86
C ARG A 611 -1.16 -44.24 -38.98
N GLU A 612 -0.95 -42.94 -38.88
CA GLU A 612 0.00 -42.30 -37.97
C GLU A 612 -0.72 -41.64 -36.80
N VAL A 613 -0.07 -41.59 -35.64
CA VAL A 613 -0.57 -40.87 -34.46
C VAL A 613 0.37 -39.70 -34.16
N ILE A 614 -0.15 -38.50 -34.33
CA ILE A 614 0.57 -37.26 -34.03
C ILE A 614 0.17 -36.81 -32.64
N LYS A 615 1.15 -36.50 -31.79
CA LYS A 615 0.90 -36.07 -30.40
C LYS A 615 1.44 -34.67 -30.16
N ALA A 616 0.61 -33.77 -29.65
CA ALA A 616 1.02 -32.46 -29.16
C ALA A 616 0.90 -32.39 -27.64
N ILE A 617 1.84 -31.72 -26.98
CA ILE A 617 1.76 -31.41 -25.54
C ILE A 617 1.73 -29.89 -25.41
N GLY A 618 0.56 -29.35 -25.09
CA GLY A 618 0.36 -27.96 -24.71
C GLY A 618 0.72 -27.71 -23.25
N LYS A 619 1.35 -26.58 -22.95
CA LYS A 619 1.64 -26.09 -21.60
C LYS A 619 1.34 -24.60 -21.51
N GLY A 620 1.21 -24.09 -20.29
CA GLY A 620 0.82 -22.70 -20.03
C GLY A 620 -0.64 -22.44 -20.38
N GLY A 621 -0.98 -21.16 -20.54
CA GLY A 621 -2.34 -20.67 -20.72
C GLY A 621 -3.17 -20.73 -19.46
N SER A 622 -4.37 -20.15 -19.55
CA SER A 622 -5.34 -20.12 -18.47
C SER A 622 -6.48 -21.11 -18.66
N GLY A 623 -6.75 -21.95 -17.65
CA GLY A 623 -7.78 -22.99 -17.73
C GLY A 623 -7.38 -24.15 -18.64
N SER A 624 -8.38 -24.92 -19.11
CA SER A 624 -8.14 -26.06 -20.01
C SER A 624 -7.79 -25.60 -21.43
N LEU A 625 -6.76 -26.19 -22.01
CA LEU A 625 -6.38 -25.96 -23.41
C LEU A 625 -7.30 -26.73 -24.37
N ILE A 626 -7.73 -26.04 -25.42
CA ILE A 626 -8.43 -26.60 -26.57
C ILE A 626 -7.42 -26.77 -27.70
N TYR A 627 -7.30 -27.96 -28.25
CA TYR A 627 -6.44 -28.26 -29.39
C TYR A 627 -7.24 -28.12 -30.67
N TYR A 628 -6.62 -27.59 -31.72
CA TYR A 628 -7.16 -27.47 -33.07
C TYR A 628 -6.15 -28.04 -34.04
N TRP A 629 -6.51 -29.11 -34.73
CA TRP A 629 -5.66 -29.76 -35.73
C TRP A 629 -6.07 -29.35 -37.13
N TYR A 630 -5.08 -28.97 -37.94
CA TYR A 630 -5.25 -28.59 -39.32
C TYR A 630 -4.37 -29.46 -40.22
N VAL A 631 -4.93 -29.88 -41.35
CA VAL A 631 -4.21 -30.56 -42.43
C VAL A 631 -4.34 -29.68 -43.66
N ASN A 632 -3.20 -29.22 -44.21
CA ASN A 632 -3.17 -28.29 -45.35
C ASN A 632 -4.11 -27.09 -45.14
N ASN A 633 -4.01 -26.48 -43.96
CA ASN A 633 -4.82 -25.34 -43.49
C ASN A 633 -6.33 -25.61 -43.30
N SER A 634 -6.80 -26.85 -43.48
CA SER A 634 -8.20 -27.23 -43.21
C SER A 634 -8.33 -27.82 -41.81
N LEU A 635 -9.26 -27.31 -40.99
CA LEU A 635 -9.52 -27.83 -39.65
C LEU A 635 -10.09 -29.25 -39.74
N VAL A 636 -9.49 -30.20 -39.02
CA VAL A 636 -9.86 -31.62 -39.06
C VAL A 636 -10.29 -32.17 -37.70
N SER A 637 -9.88 -31.56 -36.59
CA SER A 637 -10.29 -31.94 -35.23
C SER A 637 -10.12 -30.75 -34.29
N SER A 638 -11.00 -30.66 -33.29
CA SER A 638 -10.84 -29.71 -32.20
C SER A 638 -11.56 -30.15 -30.92
N GLY A 639 -10.91 -29.98 -29.77
CA GLY A 639 -11.50 -30.39 -28.48
C GLY A 639 -10.55 -30.22 -27.28
N ILE A 640 -11.11 -30.35 -26.09
CA ILE A 640 -10.34 -30.52 -24.84
C ILE A 640 -9.99 -32.01 -24.73
N GLY A 641 -8.70 -32.33 -24.55
CA GLY A 641 -8.21 -33.71 -24.54
C GLY A 641 -7.79 -34.25 -25.92
N ASP A 642 -7.88 -33.42 -26.97
CA ASP A 642 -7.48 -33.75 -28.34
C ASP A 642 -5.95 -33.58 -28.55
N GLU A 643 -5.11 -33.91 -27.58
CA GLU A 643 -3.65 -33.91 -27.74
C GLU A 643 -3.14 -34.91 -28.78
N LEU A 644 -3.97 -35.88 -29.20
CA LEU A 644 -3.65 -36.90 -30.20
C LEU A 644 -4.48 -36.69 -31.46
N TYR A 645 -3.83 -36.66 -32.61
CA TYR A 645 -4.48 -36.66 -33.92
C TYR A 645 -4.11 -37.92 -34.71
N ASN A 646 -5.14 -38.64 -35.16
CA ASN A 646 -4.98 -39.80 -36.02
C ASN A 646 -4.92 -39.33 -37.47
N PHE A 647 -3.73 -39.37 -38.06
CA PHE A 647 -3.49 -38.97 -39.45
C PHE A 647 -3.47 -40.21 -40.35
N THR A 648 -4.29 -40.24 -41.40
CA THR A 648 -4.31 -41.32 -42.40
C THR A 648 -4.41 -40.70 -43.79
N PRO A 649 -3.29 -40.56 -44.53
CA PRO A 649 -3.29 -39.88 -45.81
C PRO A 649 -3.89 -40.74 -46.92
N SER A 650 -4.79 -40.18 -47.71
CA SER A 650 -5.41 -40.87 -48.85
C SER A 650 -4.64 -40.70 -50.17
N ASN A 651 -3.75 -39.72 -50.27
CA ASN A 651 -2.98 -39.40 -51.48
C ASN A 651 -1.48 -39.27 -51.15
N ILE A 652 -0.64 -39.43 -52.17
CA ILE A 652 0.80 -39.18 -52.07
C ILE A 652 1.09 -37.68 -52.10
N GLY A 653 2.17 -37.25 -51.47
CA GLY A 653 2.61 -35.84 -51.44
C GLY A 653 2.96 -35.35 -50.04
N GLU A 654 3.18 -34.05 -49.92
CA GLU A 654 3.51 -33.41 -48.64
C GLU A 654 2.24 -32.88 -47.96
N TYR A 655 2.11 -33.20 -46.68
CA TYR A 655 1.00 -32.73 -45.84
C TYR A 655 1.55 -31.81 -44.75
N ASN A 656 1.08 -30.56 -44.74
CA ASN A 656 1.37 -29.63 -43.66
C ASN A 656 0.36 -29.85 -42.52
N ILE A 657 0.83 -30.43 -41.42
CA ILE A 657 0.05 -30.64 -40.20
C ILE A 657 0.34 -29.51 -39.23
N THR A 658 -0.68 -28.75 -38.88
CA THR A 658 -0.58 -27.68 -37.88
C THR A 658 -1.46 -27.98 -36.69
N VAL A 659 -0.89 -27.87 -35.49
CA VAL A 659 -1.67 -27.89 -34.25
C VAL A 659 -1.65 -26.49 -33.63
N MET A 660 -2.81 -26.00 -33.25
CA MET A 660 -2.98 -24.77 -32.48
C MET A 660 -3.59 -25.13 -31.12
N VAL A 661 -2.96 -24.68 -30.04
CA VAL A 661 -3.54 -24.72 -28.70
C VAL A 661 -4.11 -23.36 -28.38
N LYS A 662 -5.30 -23.33 -27.79
CA LYS A 662 -5.98 -22.11 -27.35
C LYS A 662 -6.51 -22.30 -25.94
N ASP A 663 -6.32 -21.32 -25.07
CA ASP A 663 -6.85 -21.36 -23.72
C ASP A 663 -8.25 -20.74 -23.60
N VAL A 664 -8.80 -20.68 -22.38
CA VAL A 664 -10.16 -20.17 -22.14
C VAL A 664 -10.26 -18.65 -22.35
N LEU A 665 -9.15 -17.92 -22.20
CA LEU A 665 -9.10 -16.48 -22.45
C LEU A 665 -8.87 -16.16 -23.93
N GLY A 666 -8.63 -17.18 -24.73
CA GLY A 666 -8.55 -17.13 -26.18
C GLY A 666 -7.16 -16.83 -26.72
N VAL A 667 -6.13 -16.84 -25.87
CA VAL A 667 -4.74 -16.75 -26.30
C VAL A 667 -4.37 -18.07 -26.97
N SER A 668 -3.63 -18.02 -28.07
CA SER A 668 -3.28 -19.21 -28.83
C SER A 668 -1.82 -19.24 -29.27
N SER A 669 -1.34 -20.46 -29.52
CA SER A 669 -0.04 -20.75 -30.13
C SER A 669 -0.18 -21.90 -31.10
N ALA A 670 0.51 -21.84 -32.23
CA ALA A 670 0.49 -22.88 -33.24
C ALA A 670 1.91 -23.39 -33.57
N LYS A 671 1.99 -24.67 -33.96
CA LYS A 671 3.21 -25.30 -34.48
C LYS A 671 2.86 -26.18 -35.67
N SER A 672 3.71 -26.16 -36.70
CA SER A 672 3.49 -26.87 -37.95
C SER A 672 4.65 -27.81 -38.26
N VAL A 673 4.33 -28.94 -38.90
CA VAL A 673 5.28 -29.95 -39.38
C VAL A 673 4.84 -30.44 -40.76
N ILE A 674 5.80 -30.85 -41.58
CA ILE A 674 5.53 -31.46 -42.89
C ILE A 674 5.75 -32.96 -42.77
N ILE A 675 4.75 -33.74 -43.18
CA ILE A 675 4.84 -35.20 -43.31
C ILE A 675 4.80 -35.54 -44.79
N LYS A 676 5.83 -36.25 -45.27
CA LYS A 676 5.91 -36.72 -46.65
C LYS A 676 5.25 -38.10 -46.78
N VAL A 677 4.30 -38.22 -47.69
CA VAL A 677 3.56 -39.46 -47.93
C VAL A 677 4.04 -40.09 -49.23
N ASN A 678 4.68 -41.25 -49.11
CA ASN A 678 5.25 -42.00 -50.22
C ASN A 678 4.21 -43.00 -50.80
N PRO A 679 4.37 -43.39 -52.08
CA PRO A 679 3.60 -44.49 -52.67
C PRO A 679 4.05 -45.86 -52.15
N ASP A 680 3.16 -46.86 -52.17
CA ASP A 680 3.47 -48.26 -51.79
C ASP A 680 4.72 -48.80 -52.54
N PRO A 681 5.58 -49.62 -51.88
CA PRO A 681 6.73 -50.25 -52.52
C PRO A 681 6.30 -51.25 -53.60
N VAL A 682 7.00 -51.23 -54.73
CA VAL A 682 6.88 -52.18 -55.83
C VAL A 682 8.08 -53.12 -55.80
N VAL A 683 7.80 -54.42 -55.74
CA VAL A 683 8.80 -55.49 -55.76
C VAL A 683 8.77 -56.24 -57.08
N GLU A 684 9.94 -56.41 -57.67
CA GLU A 684 10.15 -57.35 -58.77
C GLU A 684 11.04 -58.51 -58.31
N LEU A 685 10.51 -59.73 -58.45
CA LEU A 685 11.22 -60.98 -58.19
C LEU A 685 11.75 -61.55 -59.52
N SER A 686 13.06 -61.65 -59.66
CA SER A 686 13.70 -62.26 -60.83
C SER A 686 14.30 -63.64 -60.51
N VAL A 687 14.04 -64.61 -61.39
CA VAL A 687 14.65 -65.94 -61.38
C VAL A 687 15.23 -66.22 -62.78
N PRO A 688 16.42 -66.85 -62.91
CA PRO A 688 17.13 -66.96 -64.17
C PRO A 688 16.41 -67.87 -65.18
N LYS A 689 15.71 -68.90 -64.71
CA LYS A 689 14.87 -69.83 -65.50
C LYS A 689 13.72 -70.37 -64.64
N THR A 690 12.68 -70.87 -65.29
CA THR A 690 11.54 -71.54 -64.64
C THR A 690 11.74 -73.05 -64.46
N THR A 691 12.74 -73.62 -65.12
CA THR A 691 13.11 -75.05 -65.06
C THR A 691 14.60 -75.17 -64.80
N ILE A 692 14.98 -75.85 -63.72
CA ILE A 692 16.35 -76.00 -63.23
C ILE A 692 16.64 -77.50 -63.04
N ASP A 693 17.84 -77.96 -63.39
CA ASP A 693 18.24 -79.33 -63.09
C ASP A 693 18.56 -79.49 -61.59
N SER A 694 18.17 -80.64 -61.03
CA SER A 694 18.41 -80.97 -59.62
C SER A 694 19.88 -80.79 -59.24
N GLY A 695 20.11 -80.04 -58.15
CA GLY A 695 21.44 -79.76 -57.60
C GLY A 695 22.24 -78.67 -58.34
N ALA A 696 21.64 -77.96 -59.31
CA ALA A 696 22.24 -76.76 -59.89
C ALA A 696 22.02 -75.55 -58.97
N GLU A 697 23.05 -74.69 -58.85
CA GLU A 697 22.97 -73.42 -58.13
C GLU A 697 22.41 -72.33 -59.05
N PHE A 698 21.50 -71.51 -58.53
CA PHE A 698 20.94 -70.39 -59.27
C PHE A 698 20.58 -69.19 -58.34
N PRO A 699 20.84 -67.95 -58.78
CA PRO A 699 20.50 -66.76 -58.01
C PRO A 699 19.01 -66.43 -58.13
N VAL A 700 18.43 -65.88 -57.07
CA VAL A 700 17.17 -65.14 -57.12
C VAL A 700 17.43 -63.71 -56.64
N ASN A 701 16.84 -62.72 -57.32
CA ASN A 701 17.07 -61.31 -57.05
C ASN A 701 15.75 -60.59 -56.77
N ALA A 702 15.74 -59.72 -55.77
CA ALA A 702 14.63 -58.83 -55.46
C ALA A 702 15.05 -57.38 -55.64
N THR A 703 14.43 -56.71 -56.61
CA THR A 703 14.60 -55.28 -56.85
C THR A 703 13.37 -54.54 -56.34
N VAL A 704 13.59 -53.61 -55.41
CA VAL A 704 12.53 -52.77 -54.82
C VAL A 704 12.61 -51.38 -55.43
N SER A 705 11.46 -50.84 -55.84
CA SER A 705 11.30 -49.46 -56.30
C SER A 705 10.10 -48.83 -55.60
N LEU A 706 10.10 -47.51 -55.39
CA LEU A 706 9.06 -46.80 -54.61
C LEU A 706 9.02 -47.24 -53.12
N GLY A 707 8.04 -46.78 -52.32
CA GLY A 707 8.00 -47.02 -50.87
C GLY A 707 8.95 -46.16 -50.04
N THR A 708 8.86 -46.28 -48.72
CA THR A 708 9.67 -45.51 -47.77
C THR A 708 10.95 -46.27 -47.37
N SER A 709 12.12 -45.74 -47.75
CA SER A 709 13.44 -46.34 -47.44
C SER A 709 13.80 -46.24 -45.93
N PRO A 710 14.60 -47.14 -45.32
CA PRO A 710 15.19 -48.39 -45.86
C PRO A 710 14.20 -49.56 -45.98
N TYR A 711 14.51 -50.51 -46.87
CA TYR A 711 13.73 -51.73 -47.09
C TYR A 711 14.34 -52.95 -46.37
N TYR A 712 13.47 -53.84 -45.89
CA TYR A 712 13.80 -55.10 -45.22
C TYR A 712 13.28 -56.26 -46.07
N ILE A 713 14.19 -57.07 -46.61
CA ILE A 713 13.88 -58.18 -47.53
C ILE A 713 13.96 -59.50 -46.75
N SER A 714 13.03 -60.44 -46.97
CA SER A 714 13.04 -61.81 -46.45
C SER A 714 12.62 -62.81 -47.53
N TRP A 715 13.37 -63.90 -47.68
CA TRP A 715 13.13 -64.95 -48.67
C TRP A 715 12.54 -66.20 -48.04
N TYR A 716 11.63 -66.85 -48.76
CA TYR A 716 10.99 -68.10 -48.36
C TYR A 716 10.92 -69.10 -49.51
N ILE A 717 11.12 -70.38 -49.21
CA ILE A 717 10.97 -71.50 -50.14
C ILE A 717 9.89 -72.43 -49.59
N ASN A 718 8.81 -72.63 -50.35
CA ASN A 718 7.64 -73.41 -49.90
C ASN A 718 7.15 -72.99 -48.50
N GLY A 719 7.23 -71.69 -48.20
CA GLY A 719 6.85 -71.10 -46.91
C GLY A 719 7.93 -71.15 -45.81
N SER A 720 9.09 -71.78 -46.04
CA SER A 720 10.20 -71.82 -45.06
C SER A 720 11.19 -70.69 -45.30
N TYR A 721 11.57 -69.95 -44.26
CA TYR A 721 12.51 -68.83 -44.34
C TYR A 721 13.94 -69.27 -44.72
N VAL A 722 14.61 -68.52 -45.61
CA VAL A 722 15.95 -68.88 -46.12
C VAL A 722 16.98 -67.74 -46.18
N GLY A 723 16.62 -66.48 -45.94
CA GLY A 723 17.59 -65.37 -45.93
C GLY A 723 16.97 -63.98 -46.07
N ASN A 724 17.81 -62.94 -45.98
CA ASN A 724 17.39 -61.53 -46.04
C ASN A 724 18.20 -60.69 -47.06
N GLU A 725 19.05 -61.32 -47.86
CA GLU A 725 19.89 -60.61 -48.83
C GLU A 725 19.07 -60.09 -50.03
N SER A 726 19.52 -59.06 -50.75
CA SER A 726 18.84 -58.63 -51.99
C SER A 726 18.95 -59.66 -53.12
N ILE A 727 20.05 -60.41 -53.14
CA ILE A 727 20.30 -61.55 -54.03
C ILE A 727 20.55 -62.78 -53.16
N LYS A 728 19.81 -63.87 -53.41
CA LYS A 728 19.95 -65.14 -52.70
C LYS A 728 20.33 -66.25 -53.67
N GLU A 729 21.43 -66.96 -53.39
CA GLU A 729 21.79 -68.18 -54.12
C GLU A 729 21.01 -69.39 -53.58
N LEU A 730 20.38 -70.15 -54.48
CA LEU A 730 19.58 -71.33 -54.15
C LEU A 730 20.17 -72.59 -54.76
N ASN A 731 20.15 -73.69 -54.00
CA ASN A 731 20.49 -75.03 -54.46
C ASN A 731 19.39 -76.01 -54.02
N LEU A 732 18.61 -76.51 -54.99
CA LEU A 732 17.47 -77.37 -54.74
C LEU A 732 17.69 -78.75 -55.36
N SER A 733 17.67 -79.79 -54.52
CA SER A 733 18.03 -81.15 -54.94
C SER A 733 16.83 -82.09 -55.16
N SER A 734 15.67 -81.84 -54.52
CA SER A 734 14.50 -82.71 -54.72
C SER A 734 13.74 -82.30 -55.98
N ILE A 735 13.27 -83.27 -56.74
CA ILE A 735 12.49 -83.04 -57.97
C ILE A 735 11.09 -82.57 -57.59
N GLY A 736 10.61 -81.50 -58.22
CA GLY A 736 9.28 -80.94 -57.94
C GLY A 736 9.19 -79.43 -58.17
N VAL A 737 8.01 -78.86 -57.95
CA VAL A 737 7.78 -77.42 -58.04
C VAL A 737 8.07 -76.78 -56.68
N TYR A 738 8.93 -75.79 -56.66
CA TYR A 738 9.20 -74.94 -55.51
C TYR A 738 8.59 -73.55 -55.73
N ILE A 739 7.92 -73.03 -54.71
CA ILE A 739 7.43 -71.66 -54.70
C ILE A 739 8.48 -70.81 -53.98
N ILE A 740 9.15 -69.95 -54.74
CA ILE A 740 10.07 -68.95 -54.21
C ILE A 740 9.27 -67.70 -53.92
N THR A 741 9.26 -67.26 -52.67
CA THR A 741 8.58 -66.05 -52.22
C THR A 741 9.59 -65.06 -51.66
N VAL A 742 9.47 -63.80 -52.04
CA VAL A 742 10.14 -62.68 -51.37
C VAL A 742 9.10 -61.81 -50.68
N THR A 743 9.38 -61.47 -49.42
CA THR A 743 8.64 -60.49 -48.63
C THR A 743 9.52 -59.26 -48.49
N VAL A 744 8.97 -58.09 -48.81
CA VAL A 744 9.64 -56.81 -48.57
C VAL A 744 8.78 -55.96 -47.67
N ARG A 745 9.39 -55.49 -46.59
CA ARG A 745 8.81 -54.51 -45.68
C ARG A 745 9.59 -53.20 -45.82
N ASP A 746 8.92 -52.08 -45.99
CA ASP A 746 9.59 -50.78 -46.01
C ASP A 746 9.69 -50.16 -44.60
N SER A 747 10.28 -48.97 -44.46
CA SER A 747 10.53 -48.38 -43.14
C SER A 747 9.28 -47.80 -42.48
N ALA A 748 8.28 -47.39 -43.27
CA ALA A 748 6.95 -46.99 -42.80
C ALA A 748 6.12 -48.20 -42.36
N GLY A 749 6.47 -49.40 -42.84
CA GLY A 749 5.98 -50.67 -42.33
C GLY A 749 5.01 -51.37 -43.28
N TYR A 750 4.85 -50.89 -44.51
CA TYR A 750 4.10 -51.58 -45.56
C TYR A 750 4.81 -52.89 -45.94
N ILE A 751 4.04 -53.96 -46.16
CA ILE A 751 4.56 -55.29 -46.49
C ILE A 751 3.98 -55.75 -47.83
N ILE A 752 4.84 -56.10 -48.78
CA ILE A 752 4.48 -56.73 -50.05
C ILE A 752 5.16 -58.09 -50.20
N ASN A 753 4.41 -59.07 -50.71
CA ASN A 753 4.91 -60.42 -50.98
C ASN A 753 4.81 -60.72 -52.49
N MET A 754 5.84 -61.34 -53.05
CA MET A 754 5.87 -61.78 -54.44
C MET A 754 6.37 -63.20 -54.56
N SER A 755 5.71 -64.03 -55.36
CA SER A 755 6.05 -65.45 -55.50
C SER A 755 6.22 -65.85 -56.97
N LYS A 756 7.21 -66.71 -57.25
CA LYS A 756 7.40 -67.36 -58.56
C LYS A 756 7.62 -68.87 -58.39
N PRO A 757 6.93 -69.72 -59.18
CA PRO A 757 7.20 -71.15 -59.18
C PRO A 757 8.45 -71.46 -60.01
N VAL A 758 9.27 -72.38 -59.53
CA VAL A 758 10.43 -72.94 -60.22
C VAL A 758 10.32 -74.46 -60.20
N LEU A 759 10.42 -75.11 -61.35
CA LEU A 759 10.35 -76.56 -61.50
C LEU A 759 11.77 -77.17 -61.49
N ILE A 760 12.04 -78.06 -60.55
CA ILE A 760 13.29 -78.83 -60.48
C ILE A 760 13.11 -80.18 -61.18
N VAL A 761 13.90 -80.46 -62.21
CA VAL A 761 13.84 -81.68 -63.02
C VAL A 761 15.10 -82.55 -62.84
N PRO A 762 15.03 -83.87 -63.08
CA PRO A 762 16.23 -84.72 -63.06
C PRO A 762 17.20 -84.37 -64.20
N PRO A 763 18.53 -84.58 -64.05
CA PRO A 763 19.50 -84.40 -65.13
C PRO A 763 19.27 -85.40 -66.29
N PRO A 764 19.82 -85.14 -67.50
CA PRO A 764 19.58 -85.95 -68.69
C PRO A 764 20.19 -87.35 -68.55
N SER A 765 19.48 -88.35 -69.06
CA SER A 765 19.89 -89.76 -69.12
C SER A 765 19.69 -90.32 -70.54
N LEU A 766 20.60 -91.16 -71.05
CA LEU A 766 20.63 -91.61 -72.45
C LEU A 766 20.43 -93.13 -72.57
N SER A 767 19.53 -93.56 -73.46
CA SER A 767 19.30 -94.97 -73.84
C SER A 767 19.46 -95.17 -75.35
N VAL A 768 20.18 -96.20 -75.80
CA VAL A 768 20.51 -96.45 -77.22
C VAL A 768 20.28 -97.92 -77.59
N LYS A 769 19.60 -98.19 -78.73
CA LYS A 769 19.46 -99.53 -79.35
C LYS A 769 20.15 -99.56 -80.72
N GLU A 770 20.72 -100.70 -81.10
CA GLU A 770 21.52 -100.85 -82.33
C GLU A 770 21.12 -102.06 -83.19
N GLN A 771 21.32 -101.94 -84.51
CA GLN A 771 21.11 -103.02 -85.49
C GLN A 771 22.10 -102.90 -86.66
N THR A 772 22.89 -103.94 -86.94
CA THR A 772 23.87 -103.97 -88.04
C THR A 772 23.35 -104.66 -89.31
N GLN A 773 23.88 -104.29 -90.48
CA GLN A 773 23.54 -104.88 -91.79
C GLN A 773 24.79 -105.17 -92.64
N GLY A 774 24.81 -106.30 -93.37
CA GLY A 774 25.88 -106.73 -94.27
C GLY A 774 25.36 -107.40 -95.56
N ASN A 775 26.26 -107.73 -96.49
CA ASN A 775 25.97 -108.46 -97.73
C ASN A 775 26.85 -109.72 -97.87
N PHE A 776 26.70 -110.47 -98.98
CA PHE A 776 27.46 -111.71 -99.21
C PHE A 776 28.99 -111.52 -99.24
N ILE A 777 29.47 -110.32 -99.60
CA ILE A 777 30.89 -109.99 -99.73
C ILE A 777 31.47 -109.38 -98.44
N GLN A 778 30.66 -108.66 -97.64
CA GLN A 778 31.07 -107.92 -96.44
C GLN A 778 30.06 -107.99 -95.29
N TYR A 779 30.51 -108.20 -94.05
CA TYR A 779 29.67 -108.15 -92.85
C TYR A 779 29.68 -106.75 -92.20
N ASN A 780 28.57 -106.36 -91.58
CA ASN A 780 28.39 -105.09 -90.84
C ASN A 780 28.74 -103.81 -91.63
N THR A 781 28.41 -103.75 -92.92
CA THR A 781 28.60 -102.56 -93.78
C THR A 781 27.88 -101.28 -93.31
N SER A 782 26.82 -101.41 -92.51
CA SER A 782 26.13 -100.26 -91.88
C SER A 782 25.50 -100.62 -90.53
N ILE A 783 25.21 -99.61 -89.72
CA ILE A 783 24.50 -99.72 -88.44
C ILE A 783 23.38 -98.70 -88.36
N ALA A 784 22.24 -99.10 -87.81
CA ALA A 784 21.14 -98.23 -87.41
C ALA A 784 21.08 -98.10 -85.88
N LEU A 785 20.99 -96.88 -85.36
CA LEU A 785 20.86 -96.54 -83.94
C LEU A 785 19.52 -95.86 -83.67
N SER A 786 18.85 -96.22 -82.57
CA SER A 786 17.75 -95.42 -82.00
C SER A 786 18.13 -94.98 -80.58
N ALA A 787 18.13 -93.66 -80.34
CA ALA A 787 18.52 -93.06 -79.06
C ALA A 787 17.34 -92.28 -78.45
N SER A 788 17.15 -92.37 -77.13
CA SER A 788 16.15 -91.60 -76.39
C SER A 788 16.77 -91.01 -75.12
N VAL A 789 16.48 -89.73 -74.84
CA VAL A 789 16.88 -89.04 -73.61
C VAL A 789 15.67 -88.87 -72.69
N ASN A 790 15.86 -89.17 -71.41
CA ASN A 790 14.90 -88.88 -70.34
C ASN A 790 15.54 -87.90 -69.34
N GLY A 791 14.79 -86.89 -68.92
CA GLY A 791 15.28 -85.83 -68.03
C GLY A 791 16.15 -84.80 -68.77
N GLY A 792 16.63 -83.81 -68.01
CA GLY A 792 17.38 -82.65 -68.49
C GLY A 792 16.50 -81.52 -69.00
N THR A 793 17.00 -80.29 -68.89
CA THR A 793 16.33 -79.09 -69.39
C THR A 793 16.68 -78.87 -70.87
N ASP A 794 15.77 -79.24 -71.78
CA ASP A 794 15.93 -79.19 -73.25
C ASP A 794 17.23 -79.82 -73.78
N PRO A 795 17.42 -81.16 -73.59
CA PRO A 795 18.65 -81.83 -74.00
C PRO A 795 18.79 -81.95 -75.53
N TYR A 796 20.01 -81.77 -76.04
CA TYR A 796 20.39 -82.04 -77.43
C TYR A 796 21.47 -83.13 -77.52
N TYR A 797 21.59 -83.77 -78.69
CA TYR A 797 22.47 -84.90 -78.95
C TYR A 797 23.66 -84.50 -79.81
N LEU A 798 24.86 -84.94 -79.44
CA LEU A 798 26.07 -84.91 -80.26
C LEU A 798 26.51 -86.34 -80.55
N ILE A 799 26.80 -86.65 -81.81
CA ILE A 799 27.14 -88.01 -82.24
C ILE A 799 28.48 -88.00 -82.94
N PHE A 800 29.38 -88.86 -82.50
CA PHE A 800 30.72 -89.02 -83.02
C PHE A 800 30.88 -90.42 -83.61
N LEU A 801 31.43 -90.53 -84.82
CA LEU A 801 31.86 -91.80 -85.43
C LEU A 801 33.39 -91.72 -85.64
N ASN A 802 34.12 -92.67 -85.08
CA ASN A 802 35.59 -92.74 -85.09
C ASN A 802 36.27 -91.44 -84.65
N GLY A 803 35.73 -90.82 -83.59
CA GLY A 803 36.23 -89.57 -83.03
C GLY A 803 35.84 -88.30 -83.81
N LYS A 804 35.12 -88.40 -84.93
CA LYS A 804 34.63 -87.25 -85.71
C LYS A 804 33.15 -87.01 -85.47
N LEU A 805 32.76 -85.76 -85.20
CA LEU A 805 31.35 -85.38 -85.08
C LEU A 805 30.64 -85.63 -86.42
N VAL A 806 29.61 -86.47 -86.39
CA VAL A 806 28.79 -86.85 -87.55
C VAL A 806 27.37 -86.32 -87.46
N GLY A 807 26.93 -85.79 -86.31
CA GLY A 807 25.67 -85.07 -86.22
C GLY A 807 25.42 -84.37 -84.88
N ASN A 808 24.66 -83.28 -84.94
CA ASN A 808 24.11 -82.55 -83.79
C ASN A 808 22.59 -82.44 -83.99
N TYR A 809 21.82 -83.02 -83.08
CA TYR A 809 20.38 -83.16 -83.24
C TYR A 809 19.65 -82.69 -81.98
N SER A 810 18.55 -81.97 -82.15
CA SER A 810 17.66 -81.58 -81.05
C SER A 810 16.68 -82.70 -80.64
N SER A 811 16.48 -83.72 -81.49
CA SER A 811 15.76 -84.97 -81.17
C SER A 811 16.12 -86.05 -82.21
N THR A 812 16.15 -87.34 -81.82
CA THR A 812 16.41 -88.45 -82.76
C THR A 812 15.59 -89.68 -82.43
N THR A 813 15.13 -90.42 -83.46
CA THR A 813 14.50 -91.75 -83.26
C THR A 813 15.13 -92.86 -84.10
N GLN A 814 15.76 -92.59 -85.26
CA GLN A 814 16.59 -93.59 -85.97
C GLN A 814 17.69 -92.89 -86.79
N LEU A 815 18.92 -93.39 -86.70
CA LEU A 815 20.11 -92.86 -87.40
C LEU A 815 20.86 -94.01 -88.05
N GLN A 816 21.26 -93.88 -89.31
CA GLN A 816 21.99 -94.93 -90.03
C GLN A 816 23.37 -94.44 -90.46
N PHE A 817 24.41 -95.20 -90.12
CA PHE A 817 25.80 -94.90 -90.45
C PHE A 817 26.40 -96.01 -91.31
N LYS A 818 27.15 -95.64 -92.35
CA LYS A 818 28.01 -96.58 -93.08
C LYS A 818 29.29 -96.80 -92.29
N LEU A 819 29.69 -98.05 -92.14
CA LEU A 819 30.88 -98.42 -91.38
C LEU A 819 32.05 -98.67 -92.34
N GLN A 820 33.25 -98.27 -91.94
CA GLN A 820 34.48 -98.57 -92.69
C GLN A 820 35.04 -99.91 -92.22
N ASN A 821 35.62 -100.69 -93.13
CA ASN A 821 36.28 -101.96 -92.78
C ASN A 821 37.28 -101.74 -91.65
N GLY A 822 37.17 -102.54 -90.59
CA GLY A 822 37.87 -102.35 -89.32
C GLY A 822 36.91 -102.03 -88.16
N GLU A 823 37.47 -101.55 -87.06
CA GLU A 823 36.76 -101.15 -85.85
C GLU A 823 36.14 -99.77 -86.00
N ASN A 824 34.85 -99.64 -85.68
CA ASN A 824 34.13 -98.38 -85.71
C ASN A 824 33.61 -98.03 -84.31
N ASN A 825 34.01 -96.89 -83.76
CA ASN A 825 33.58 -96.37 -82.46
C ASN A 825 32.51 -95.28 -82.65
N ILE A 826 31.33 -95.46 -82.07
CA ILE A 826 30.23 -94.50 -82.13
C ILE A 826 29.93 -94.00 -80.72
N THR A 827 30.07 -92.68 -80.47
CA THR A 827 29.78 -92.05 -79.18
C THR A 827 28.62 -91.07 -79.31
N LEU A 828 27.59 -91.23 -78.47
CA LEU A 828 26.46 -90.31 -78.33
C LEU A 828 26.57 -89.56 -77.01
N ILE A 829 26.41 -88.24 -77.04
CA ILE A 829 26.39 -87.35 -75.88
C ILE A 829 25.06 -86.60 -75.89
N ALA A 830 24.25 -86.73 -74.85
CA ALA A 830 23.15 -85.82 -74.58
C ALA A 830 23.64 -84.71 -73.63
N LYS A 831 23.41 -83.45 -73.97
CA LYS A 831 23.77 -82.28 -73.14
C LYS A 831 22.56 -81.36 -72.98
N ASP A 832 22.30 -80.90 -71.76
CA ASP A 832 21.22 -79.94 -71.48
C ASP A 832 21.73 -78.48 -71.42
N LEU A 833 20.78 -77.54 -71.23
CA LEU A 833 21.04 -76.11 -71.14
C LEU A 833 21.83 -75.69 -69.89
N TRP A 834 21.84 -76.50 -68.83
CA TRP A 834 22.62 -76.27 -67.61
C TRP A 834 23.99 -76.96 -67.66
N GLY A 835 24.33 -77.57 -68.79
CA GLY A 835 25.63 -78.17 -69.06
C GLY A 835 25.83 -79.58 -68.48
N LYS A 836 24.79 -80.23 -67.94
CA LYS A 836 24.86 -81.64 -67.53
C LYS A 836 24.81 -82.54 -68.76
N THR A 837 25.52 -83.66 -68.72
CA THR A 837 25.70 -84.55 -69.87
C THR A 837 25.50 -86.03 -69.53
N ALA A 838 24.93 -86.79 -70.47
CA ALA A 838 24.94 -88.26 -70.48
C ALA A 838 25.64 -88.78 -71.74
N VAL A 839 26.51 -89.79 -71.61
CA VAL A 839 27.35 -90.31 -72.70
C VAL A 839 27.17 -91.82 -72.88
N LYS A 840 27.11 -92.30 -74.13
CA LYS A 840 27.09 -93.73 -74.50
C LYS A 840 28.01 -94.01 -75.69
N THR A 841 28.83 -95.05 -75.60
CA THR A 841 29.76 -95.47 -76.68
C THR A 841 29.49 -96.91 -77.12
N LEU A 842 29.59 -97.17 -78.43
CA LEU A 842 29.36 -98.45 -79.10
C LEU A 842 30.55 -98.78 -80.01
N ILE A 843 30.96 -100.05 -80.10
CA ILE A 843 32.08 -100.50 -80.94
C ILE A 843 31.58 -101.59 -81.90
N VAL A 844 31.78 -101.40 -83.21
CA VAL A 844 31.26 -102.29 -84.26
C VAL A 844 32.36 -102.61 -85.28
N ASN A 845 32.64 -103.90 -85.47
CA ASN A 845 33.63 -104.39 -86.43
C ASN A 845 32.96 -104.74 -87.77
N SER A 846 33.53 -104.28 -88.88
CA SER A 846 33.09 -104.58 -90.26
C SER A 846 34.25 -105.09 -91.15
N GLY A 847 33.97 -105.98 -92.10
CA GLY A 847 35.04 -106.68 -92.87
C GLY A 847 34.55 -107.56 -94.02
N TYR A 848 35.48 -108.16 -94.78
CA TYR A 848 35.20 -109.07 -95.89
C TYR A 848 34.91 -110.52 -95.45
N ASN A 849 33.99 -111.19 -96.14
CA ASN A 849 33.65 -112.60 -95.93
C ASN A 849 34.51 -113.52 -96.80
N TYR A 850 35.76 -113.78 -96.39
CA TYR A 850 36.73 -114.58 -97.17
C TYR A 850 36.32 -116.03 -97.42
N VAL A 851 35.47 -116.61 -96.56
CA VAL A 851 34.96 -117.99 -96.72
C VAL A 851 34.03 -118.10 -97.94
N GLY A 852 33.20 -117.08 -98.19
CA GLY A 852 32.31 -117.04 -99.36
C GLY A 852 33.05 -116.86 -100.70
N ILE A 853 34.19 -116.17 -100.68
CA ILE A 853 35.00 -115.87 -101.87
C ILE A 853 35.78 -117.12 -102.35
N GLY A 854 36.26 -117.97 -101.44
CA GLY A 854 37.05 -119.17 -101.78
C GLY A 854 36.27 -120.29 -102.49
N ILE A 855 34.96 -120.40 -102.27
CA ILE A 855 34.10 -121.47 -102.83
C ILE A 855 33.94 -121.32 -104.36
N ILE A 856 33.89 -120.08 -104.87
CA ILE A 856 33.69 -119.79 -106.30
C ILE A 856 34.94 -120.13 -107.14
N ALA A 857 36.14 -119.86 -106.61
CA ALA A 857 37.40 -120.16 -107.29
C ALA A 857 37.62 -121.68 -107.46
N GLY A 858 37.17 -122.49 -106.49
CA GLY A 858 37.25 -123.96 -106.56
C GLY A 858 36.36 -124.58 -107.65
N ILE A 859 35.16 -124.03 -107.88
CA ILE A 859 34.22 -124.54 -108.90
C ILE A 859 34.75 -124.30 -110.32
N ILE A 860 35.42 -123.16 -110.57
CA ILE A 860 35.99 -122.82 -111.87
C ILE A 860 37.15 -123.77 -112.24
N LEU A 861 37.97 -124.17 -111.27
CA LEU A 861 39.12 -125.05 -111.49
C LEU A 861 38.71 -126.48 -111.89
N ILE A 862 37.61 -127.00 -111.31
CA ILE A 862 37.08 -128.34 -111.60
C ILE A 862 36.49 -128.39 -113.03
N MET A 863 35.83 -127.33 -113.49
CA MET A 863 35.29 -127.25 -114.85
C MET A 863 36.38 -127.29 -115.93
N VAL A 864 37.56 -126.72 -115.67
CA VAL A 864 38.69 -126.72 -116.62
C VAL A 864 39.32 -128.11 -116.77
N ILE A 865 39.40 -128.89 -115.68
CA ILE A 865 39.99 -130.25 -115.70
C ILE A 865 39.11 -131.23 -116.50
N ILE A 866 37.79 -131.10 -116.43
CA ILE A 866 36.85 -131.94 -117.21
C ILE A 866 36.98 -131.69 -118.71
N VAL A 867 37.23 -130.45 -119.14
CA VAL A 867 37.41 -130.10 -120.57
C VAL A 867 38.72 -130.66 -121.15
N ILE A 868 39.80 -130.71 -120.35
CA ILE A 868 41.11 -131.23 -120.78
C ILE A 868 41.08 -132.76 -120.96
N LEU A 869 40.31 -133.49 -120.14
CA LEU A 869 40.22 -134.96 -120.21
C LEU A 869 39.34 -135.48 -121.37
N VAL A 870 38.47 -134.66 -121.96
CA VAL A 870 37.62 -135.05 -123.12
C VAL A 870 38.35 -134.92 -124.47
N ILE A 871 39.46 -134.18 -124.54
CA ILE A 871 40.18 -133.89 -125.80
C ILE A 871 41.25 -134.96 -126.14
N SER A 872 41.70 -135.81 -125.21
CA SER A 872 42.84 -136.73 -125.44
C SER A 872 42.52 -138.12 -126.04
N LYS A 873 41.32 -138.37 -126.58
CA LYS A 873 40.91 -139.69 -127.15
C LYS A 873 40.99 -139.83 -128.69
N ARG A 874 41.89 -139.14 -129.40
CA ARG A 874 42.15 -139.34 -130.85
C ARG A 874 43.65 -139.39 -131.21
N LYS A 875 44.27 -140.56 -131.02
CA LYS A 875 45.12 -141.26 -132.00
C LYS A 875 45.20 -142.72 -131.62
#